data_AF-A0A9X0CIB7-F1
#
_entry.id   AF-A0A9X0CIB7-F1
#
_cell.length_a   1.000
_cell.length_b   1.000
_cell.length_c   1.000
_cell.angle_alpha   90.00
_cell.angle_beta   90.00
_cell.angle_gamma   90.00
#
_symmetry.space_group_name_H-M   'P 1'
#
loop_
_entity.id
_entity.type
_entity.pdbx_description
1 polymer ?
#
loop_
_entity_poly.entity_id
_entity_poly.type
_entity_poly.pdbx_seq_one_letter_code
_entity_poly.pdbx_strand_id
1 'polypeptide(L)'
;MKLTTKIPFIFSGERSDLYEFIVTDDLTVIQGCGLGGTSLINANVGLDGEPEVFQDPSWPKEIKEDLDQLMKIDRQHFVDMIKPTPYPDHYPPLHKLERMKEGLTGFDIEDLDKMFYKTPLYVTFQDTPSNRVGIHQPKCTACGNCCGGCNVGAKNTLNLNYLPDAKAHGAEIFTEVEVTSVLKSHNSTDWIVGYKRIVPGSFDLDEQKIRATYVILGAGAIGSTKLLLRSKERGLDVSDELGKRFSTNGDAIGCSYNGDKIATSLGVETKNMASAQPPGPCITSIMDFRKVKGGSFENNFVIEDGTLPSIISVPFTVGVSFGAKVIGIDKYPANELLEKTFQEIQGKGIDHTLTLLCMGHDSASGVISFESKIDDIDITWDRVGFEKNFETVNQALEKIVRSLGGTFVKNPTWSESLGRSVVTVHPLGGCPMGESGRTAVVNHAGQVFDGETEELLDGLYVVDGAIIPRSVGVNPSLTISCLAERCMRLLAEREGWSIDYDTFIPLDRSAFAKEKPGIRFTEKMVGTFWTTKNKSVETPCEFTVTVESDDVEHMINCDPHAAKMSGTGTCAALSATPMTVTDGHFQIMSQSTEHIDTKELLYTMILTGIRGKTFSFRGINLLDIYSPVTTKKGHFDLDAPPRVKRPLRLNGKNPEVHRCVTKDKFELRLTRFEGGKKGPVVMFHGVGDKSQRILMKGQVSKNPFATGSMRYTSVCYT
;
A
#
# COMPACT_ATOMS: atom_id res chain seq x y z
N MET A 1 -6.10 9.67 13.36
CA MET A 1 -5.66 8.31 13.03
C MET A 1 -6.12 7.39 14.14
N LYS A 2 -6.67 6.24 13.79
CA LYS A 2 -7.71 5.60 14.56
C LYS A 2 -7.36 4.07 14.54
N LEU A 3 -6.90 3.52 15.68
CA LEU A 3 -6.41 2.13 15.91
C LEU A 3 -7.48 1.19 16.53
N THR A 4 -7.77 0.00 16.00
CA THR A 4 -8.34 -1.11 16.80
C THR A 4 -7.70 -2.47 16.61
N THR A 5 -7.65 -3.17 17.74
CA THR A 5 -7.81 -4.62 17.91
C THR A 5 -9.30 -5.02 18.03
N LYS A 6 -9.62 -6.24 17.58
CA LYS A 6 -10.91 -6.98 17.59
C LYS A 6 -12.01 -6.57 18.61
N ILE A 7 -12.62 -5.39 18.44
CA ILE A 7 -13.97 -5.04 18.95
C ILE A 7 -14.77 -4.42 17.79
N PRO A 8 -16.00 -4.88 17.46
CA PRO A 8 -16.59 -4.68 16.13
C PRO A 8 -17.11 -3.27 15.82
N PHE A 9 -16.75 -2.22 16.56
CA PHE A 9 -17.53 -0.97 16.53
C PHE A 9 -16.77 0.37 16.45
N ILE A 10 -15.42 0.43 16.34
CA ILE A 10 -14.75 1.75 16.49
C ILE A 10 -13.80 2.18 15.35
N PHE A 11 -13.31 1.29 14.46
CA PHE A 11 -12.38 1.74 13.42
C PHE A 11 -12.56 1.05 12.06
N SER A 12 -13.07 1.82 11.10
CA SER A 12 -12.96 1.55 9.68
C SER A 12 -11.85 2.46 9.13
N GLY A 13 -10.65 1.93 8.92
CA GLY A 13 -9.65 2.58 8.07
C GLY A 13 -10.07 2.46 6.59
N GLU A 14 -9.69 3.43 5.77
CA GLU A 14 -9.89 3.30 4.32
C GLU A 14 -8.76 2.45 3.72
N ARG A 15 -9.02 1.70 2.63
CA ARG A 15 -7.98 0.88 1.96
C ARG A 15 -6.79 1.70 1.45
N SER A 16 -6.94 3.02 1.37
CA SER A 16 -5.92 3.99 0.96
C SER A 16 -5.16 4.63 2.14
N ASP A 17 -5.41 4.23 3.39
CA ASP A 17 -4.70 4.75 4.55
C ASP A 17 -3.24 4.27 4.57
N LEU A 18 -2.33 5.10 5.09
CA LEU A 18 -0.88 4.83 5.12
C LEU A 18 -0.48 3.58 5.91
N TYR A 19 -1.28 3.20 6.90
CA TYR A 19 -1.01 2.04 7.75
C TYR A 19 -2.10 1.00 7.58
N GLU A 20 -1.65 -0.23 7.45
CA GLU A 20 -2.49 -1.40 7.52
C GLU A 20 -2.11 -2.23 8.74
N PHE A 21 -3.13 -2.62 9.50
CA PHE A 21 -3.00 -3.44 10.70
C PHE A 21 -3.73 -4.75 10.46
N ILE A 22 -3.00 -5.86 10.51
CA ILE A 22 -3.58 -7.19 10.46
C ILE A 22 -3.51 -7.75 11.87
N VAL A 23 -4.66 -7.92 12.51
CA VAL A 23 -4.77 -8.34 13.90
C VAL A 23 -5.36 -9.75 13.94
N THR A 24 -4.56 -10.73 14.33
CA THR A 24 -5.00 -12.12 14.53
C THR A 24 -5.13 -12.43 16.01
N ASP A 25 -5.40 -13.69 16.37
CA ASP A 25 -5.45 -14.08 17.78
C ASP A 25 -4.04 -14.14 18.41
N ASP A 26 -3.04 -14.54 17.61
CA ASP A 26 -1.68 -14.76 18.09
C ASP A 26 -0.76 -13.55 17.90
N LEU A 27 -0.98 -12.72 16.88
CA LEU A 27 -0.08 -11.59 16.58
C LEU A 27 -0.77 -10.44 15.84
N THR A 28 -0.07 -9.31 15.79
CA THR A 28 -0.44 -8.14 14.98
C THR A 28 0.70 -7.80 14.03
N VAL A 29 0.39 -7.66 12.74
CA VAL A 29 1.30 -7.15 11.72
C VAL A 29 0.98 -5.69 11.43
N ILE A 30 2.01 -4.86 11.32
CA ILE A 30 1.90 -3.46 10.88
C ILE A 30 2.69 -3.28 9.60
N GLN A 31 2.03 -2.81 8.54
CA GLN A 31 2.67 -2.54 7.25
C GLN A 31 2.24 -1.20 6.64
N GLY A 32 3.05 -0.70 5.71
CA GLY A 32 2.79 0.58 5.04
C GLY A 32 2.08 0.38 3.70
N CYS A 33 1.03 1.16 3.48
CA CYS A 33 0.32 1.23 2.20
C CYS A 33 0.57 2.59 1.53
N GLY A 34 0.99 2.56 0.26
CA GLY A 34 1.28 3.76 -0.53
C GLY A 34 2.40 3.56 -1.53
N LEU A 35 2.63 4.56 -2.39
CA LEU A 35 3.71 4.51 -3.38
C LEU A 35 5.08 4.58 -2.68
N GLY A 36 5.73 3.42 -2.58
CA GLY A 36 6.96 3.22 -1.79
C GLY A 36 6.80 2.20 -0.66
N GLY A 37 5.58 1.72 -0.40
CA GLY A 37 5.26 0.68 0.59
C GLY A 37 5.74 1.03 2.00
N THR A 38 6.19 0.01 2.74
CA THR A 38 6.68 0.17 4.12
C THR A 38 7.92 1.07 4.23
N SER A 39 8.63 1.38 3.14
CA SER A 39 9.69 2.40 3.21
C SER A 39 9.16 3.75 3.69
N LEU A 40 7.88 4.07 3.47
CA LEU A 40 7.25 5.29 3.96
C LEU A 40 7.21 5.37 5.49
N ILE A 41 7.02 4.24 6.17
CA ILE A 41 6.80 4.15 7.62
C ILE A 41 7.86 3.36 8.41
N ASN A 42 8.90 2.82 7.76
CA ASN A 42 9.98 2.12 8.47
C ASN A 42 10.90 3.07 9.27
N ALA A 43 11.80 2.49 10.06
CA ALA A 43 12.75 3.22 10.90
C ALA A 43 14.10 3.56 10.24
N ASN A 44 14.30 3.19 8.96
CA ASN A 44 15.48 3.49 8.12
C ASN A 44 16.76 2.71 8.40
N VAL A 45 16.74 1.59 9.10
CA VAL A 45 17.98 0.88 9.43
C VAL A 45 18.38 -0.09 8.31
N GLY A 46 19.67 -0.07 7.95
CA GLY A 46 20.27 -0.99 6.96
C GLY A 46 21.36 -1.86 7.55
N LEU A 47 20.98 -2.87 8.33
CA LEU A 47 21.90 -3.82 8.95
C LEU A 47 22.01 -5.13 8.15
N ASP A 48 23.22 -5.68 8.14
CA ASP A 48 23.48 -7.01 7.59
C ASP A 48 23.06 -8.09 8.59
N GLY A 49 22.37 -9.12 8.09
CA GLY A 49 22.15 -10.36 8.82
C GLY A 49 23.46 -11.10 9.07
N GLU A 50 23.49 -11.98 10.07
CA GLU A 50 24.67 -12.82 10.29
C GLU A 50 24.85 -13.82 9.14
N PRO A 51 26.09 -14.14 8.73
CA PRO A 51 26.34 -15.15 7.70
C PRO A 51 25.63 -16.49 7.99
N GLU A 52 25.53 -16.86 9.27
CA GLU A 52 24.84 -18.04 9.79
C GLU A 52 23.36 -18.10 9.36
N VAL A 53 22.69 -16.95 9.19
CA VAL A 53 21.31 -16.88 8.65
C VAL A 53 21.24 -17.59 7.31
N PHE A 54 22.17 -17.30 6.41
CA PHE A 54 22.20 -17.84 5.04
C PHE A 54 22.76 -19.27 4.99
N GLN A 55 23.47 -19.71 6.03
CA GLN A 55 23.98 -21.09 6.13
C GLN A 55 22.93 -22.08 6.63
N ASP A 56 21.81 -21.59 7.15
CA ASP A 56 20.71 -22.43 7.60
C ASP A 56 20.18 -23.36 6.47
N PRO A 57 19.77 -24.60 6.77
CA PRO A 57 19.22 -25.53 5.77
C PRO A 57 17.92 -25.07 5.12
N SER A 58 17.21 -24.08 5.67
CA SER A 58 16.02 -23.48 5.07
C SER A 58 16.30 -22.70 3.78
N TRP A 59 17.52 -22.22 3.59
CA TRP A 59 17.91 -21.55 2.36
C TRP A 59 18.34 -22.56 1.30
N PRO A 60 17.95 -22.37 0.02
CA PRO A 60 18.44 -23.19 -1.07
C PRO A 60 19.96 -23.06 -1.21
N LYS A 61 20.63 -24.15 -1.62
CA LYS A 61 22.10 -24.20 -1.73
C LYS A 61 22.67 -23.09 -2.63
N GLU A 62 21.95 -22.67 -3.66
CA GLU A 62 22.39 -21.65 -4.61
C GLU A 62 22.55 -20.27 -3.97
N ILE A 63 21.86 -20.01 -2.85
CA ILE A 63 22.07 -18.79 -2.05
C ILE A 63 23.42 -18.84 -1.33
N LYS A 64 23.83 -20.02 -0.84
CA LYS A 64 25.13 -20.22 -0.19
C LYS A 64 26.27 -20.15 -1.19
N GLU A 65 26.07 -20.74 -2.36
CA GLU A 65 27.04 -20.74 -3.47
C GLU A 65 27.26 -19.33 -4.04
N ASP A 66 26.21 -18.52 -4.12
CA ASP A 66 26.23 -17.14 -4.64
C ASP A 66 26.31 -16.07 -3.52
N LEU A 67 26.60 -16.47 -2.28
CA LEU A 67 26.51 -15.58 -1.11
C LEU A 67 27.47 -14.40 -1.20
N ASP A 68 28.66 -14.64 -1.76
CA ASP A 68 29.68 -13.60 -1.94
C ASP A 68 29.23 -12.53 -2.95
N GLN A 69 28.57 -12.93 -4.05
CA GLN A 69 27.99 -12.02 -5.02
C GLN A 69 26.83 -11.22 -4.39
N LEU A 70 25.94 -11.90 -3.66
CA LEU A 70 24.81 -11.30 -2.98
C LEU A 70 25.27 -10.24 -1.96
N MET A 71 26.24 -10.58 -1.10
CA MET A 71 26.68 -9.72 0.00
C MET A 71 27.68 -8.64 -0.41
N LYS A 72 28.34 -8.76 -1.58
CA LYS A 72 29.32 -7.77 -2.04
C LYS A 72 28.80 -6.93 -3.18
N ILE A 73 28.26 -7.53 -4.24
CA ILE A 73 27.92 -6.82 -5.47
C ILE A 73 26.45 -6.38 -5.46
N ASP A 74 25.52 -7.33 -5.30
CA ASP A 74 24.08 -7.04 -5.30
C ASP A 74 23.74 -6.06 -4.15
N ARG A 75 24.35 -6.26 -2.99
CA ARG A 75 24.31 -5.32 -1.86
C ARG A 75 24.85 -3.94 -2.21
N GLN A 76 25.95 -3.84 -2.95
CA GLN A 76 26.57 -2.56 -3.26
C GLN A 76 25.67 -1.71 -4.18
N HIS A 77 24.97 -2.32 -5.13
CA HIS A 77 24.00 -1.61 -5.97
C HIS A 77 22.92 -0.92 -5.13
N PHE A 78 22.35 -1.63 -4.15
CA PHE A 78 21.38 -1.05 -3.24
C PHE A 78 22.00 0.04 -2.34
N VAL A 79 23.18 -0.20 -1.78
CA VAL A 79 23.91 0.77 -0.94
C VAL A 79 24.24 2.05 -1.71
N ASP A 80 24.63 1.96 -2.97
CA ASP A 80 24.94 3.09 -3.83
C ASP A 80 23.71 3.92 -4.20
N MET A 81 22.54 3.27 -4.29
CA MET A 81 21.25 3.91 -4.50
C MET A 81 20.75 4.62 -3.23
N ILE A 82 20.75 3.93 -2.08
CA ILE A 82 20.09 4.38 -0.83
C ILE A 82 20.99 5.21 0.09
N LYS A 83 22.32 5.06 -0.04
CA LYS A 83 23.39 5.75 0.71
C LYS A 83 23.19 5.75 2.24
N PRO A 84 23.23 4.57 2.88
CA PRO A 84 23.05 4.49 4.32
C PRO A 84 24.18 5.23 5.06
N THR A 85 23.82 6.07 6.02
CA THR A 85 24.76 6.91 6.77
C THR A 85 24.40 6.88 8.26
N PRO A 86 25.36 6.63 9.17
CA PRO A 86 25.11 6.74 10.61
C PRO A 86 24.80 8.18 11.04
N TYR A 87 24.15 8.35 12.19
CA TYR A 87 23.87 9.67 12.75
C TYR A 87 25.17 10.45 13.03
N PRO A 88 25.42 11.60 12.37
CA PRO A 88 26.73 12.24 12.45
C PRO A 88 27.05 12.81 13.83
N ASP A 89 28.34 12.88 14.21
CA ASP A 89 28.75 13.48 15.48
C ASP A 89 28.56 15.01 15.53
N HIS A 90 28.50 15.66 14.37
CA HIS A 90 28.23 17.11 14.26
C HIS A 90 26.74 17.46 14.34
N TYR A 91 25.86 16.46 14.35
CA TYR A 91 24.44 16.65 14.61
C TYR A 91 24.18 16.84 16.10
N PRO A 92 23.02 17.40 16.50
CA PRO A 92 22.71 17.62 17.92
C PRO A 92 22.84 16.35 18.78
N PRO A 93 23.36 16.43 20.01
CA PRO A 93 23.45 15.28 20.91
C PRO A 93 22.05 14.77 21.28
N LEU A 94 21.92 13.45 21.36
CA LEU A 94 20.65 12.78 21.66
C LEU A 94 20.73 12.07 23.01
N HIS A 95 19.77 12.34 23.90
CA HIS A 95 19.74 11.70 25.21
C HIS A 95 19.58 10.17 25.11
N LYS A 96 18.75 9.67 24.19
CA LYS A 96 18.55 8.23 23.98
C LYS A 96 19.84 7.46 23.65
N LEU A 97 20.81 8.07 22.95
CA LEU A 97 22.10 7.42 22.67
C LEU A 97 22.89 7.15 23.95
N GLU A 98 22.95 8.15 24.84
CA GLU A 98 23.61 8.00 26.14
C GLU A 98 22.84 7.02 27.03
N ARG A 99 21.50 7.05 27.00
CA ARG A 99 20.68 6.06 27.72
C ARG A 99 20.96 4.63 27.25
N MET A 100 21.07 4.39 25.95
CA MET A 100 21.41 3.07 25.43
C MET A 100 22.76 2.57 25.95
N LYS A 101 23.82 3.39 25.89
CA LYS A 101 25.14 3.02 26.44
C LYS A 101 25.06 2.69 27.93
N GLU A 102 24.39 3.52 28.72
CA GLU A 102 24.22 3.29 30.16
C GLU A 102 23.47 1.98 30.44
N GLY A 103 22.51 1.60 29.59
CA GLY A 103 21.76 0.35 29.72
C GLY A 103 22.61 -0.92 29.66
N LEU A 104 23.73 -0.88 28.93
CA LEU A 104 24.67 -2.00 28.83
C LEU A 104 25.49 -2.22 30.10
N THR A 105 25.62 -1.21 30.98
CA THR A 105 26.41 -1.33 32.23
C THR A 105 25.86 -2.38 33.20
N GLY A 106 24.61 -2.82 33.02
CA GLY A 106 24.06 -3.95 33.76
C GLY A 106 24.68 -5.29 33.45
N PHE A 107 25.37 -5.42 32.30
CA PHE A 107 25.94 -6.68 31.85
C PHE A 107 27.45 -6.75 32.15
N ASP A 108 27.90 -7.95 32.49
CA ASP A 108 29.31 -8.25 32.70
C ASP A 108 29.97 -8.54 31.34
N ILE A 109 30.33 -7.47 30.62
CA ILE A 109 30.85 -7.53 29.25
C ILE A 109 32.16 -6.76 29.21
N GLU A 110 33.25 -7.44 28.80
CA GLU A 110 34.59 -6.87 28.79
C GLU A 110 34.74 -5.67 27.83
N ASP A 111 33.98 -5.64 26.73
CA ASP A 111 34.08 -4.62 25.69
C ASP A 111 32.70 -4.12 25.26
N LEU A 112 32.15 -3.19 26.06
CA LEU A 112 30.84 -2.55 25.80
C LEU A 112 30.83 -1.78 24.48
N ASP A 113 31.96 -1.19 24.09
CA ASP A 113 32.11 -0.38 22.87
C ASP A 113 32.01 -1.23 21.60
N LYS A 114 32.31 -2.53 21.66
CA LYS A 114 32.06 -3.46 20.55
C LYS A 114 30.59 -3.78 20.34
N MET A 115 29.75 -3.64 21.36
CA MET A 115 28.32 -3.94 21.29
C MET A 115 27.48 -2.73 20.95
N PHE A 116 27.94 -1.53 21.30
CA PHE A 116 27.20 -0.31 21.06
C PHE A 116 27.77 0.46 19.86
N TYR A 117 26.94 0.72 18.85
CA TYR A 117 27.30 1.61 17.75
C TYR A 117 26.09 2.32 17.16
N LYS A 118 26.34 3.36 16.35
CA LYS A 118 25.30 4.08 15.61
C LYS A 118 24.93 3.28 14.36
N THR A 119 23.65 3.01 14.17
CA THR A 119 23.17 2.21 13.04
C THR A 119 23.36 2.94 11.72
N PRO A 120 23.65 2.25 10.60
CA PRO A 120 23.57 2.82 9.27
C PRO A 120 22.11 3.15 8.92
N LEU A 121 21.82 4.42 8.61
CA LEU A 121 20.46 4.90 8.36
C LEU A 121 20.23 5.34 6.91
N TYR A 122 19.09 4.96 6.32
CA TYR A 122 18.57 5.49 5.05
C TYR A 122 18.01 6.91 5.23
N VAL A 123 18.83 7.81 5.76
CA VAL A 123 18.48 9.19 6.07
C VAL A 123 19.60 10.10 5.59
N THR A 124 19.21 11.18 4.94
CA THR A 124 20.12 12.21 4.48
C THR A 124 20.32 13.25 5.58
N PHE A 125 21.58 13.44 6.00
CA PHE A 125 21.97 14.39 7.04
C PHE A 125 22.61 15.67 6.47
N GLN A 126 22.55 15.87 5.15
CA GLN A 126 23.10 17.04 4.48
C GLN A 126 22.11 17.55 3.44
N ASP A 127 21.99 18.88 3.30
CA ASP A 127 21.10 19.46 2.29
C ASP A 127 21.68 19.14 0.91
N THR A 128 20.98 18.29 0.16
CA THR A 128 21.44 17.77 -1.13
C THR A 128 20.59 18.38 -2.25
N PRO A 129 21.15 19.24 -3.12
CA PRO A 129 20.42 19.82 -4.25
C PRO A 129 19.80 18.76 -5.17
N SER A 130 20.49 17.62 -5.33
CA SER A 130 20.03 16.45 -6.05
C SER A 130 20.68 15.18 -5.48
N ASN A 131 19.87 14.20 -5.09
CA ASN A 131 20.33 12.86 -4.78
C ASN A 131 20.77 12.12 -6.07
N ARG A 132 21.09 10.83 -5.98
CA ARG A 132 21.55 10.00 -7.11
C ARG A 132 20.60 10.09 -8.31
N VAL A 133 19.30 10.21 -8.06
CA VAL A 133 18.23 10.20 -9.07
C VAL A 133 17.61 11.58 -9.34
N GLY A 134 18.37 12.67 -9.23
CA GLY A 134 17.85 13.97 -9.69
C GLY A 134 16.85 14.64 -8.73
N ILE A 135 16.62 14.10 -7.54
CA ILE A 135 15.61 14.58 -6.59
C ILE A 135 16.26 15.42 -5.50
N HIS A 136 15.71 16.62 -5.28
CA HIS A 136 16.16 17.48 -4.19
C HIS A 136 15.82 16.84 -2.85
N GLN A 137 16.80 16.76 -1.96
CA GLN A 137 16.62 16.12 -0.67
C GLN A 137 17.17 16.99 0.46
N PRO A 138 16.30 17.51 1.35
CA PRO A 138 16.74 18.29 2.49
C PRO A 138 17.33 17.39 3.59
N LYS A 139 18.13 17.98 4.47
CA LYS A 139 18.69 17.28 5.62
C LYS A 139 17.65 16.93 6.68
N CYS A 140 17.92 15.89 7.45
CA CYS A 140 17.08 15.47 8.57
C CYS A 140 17.00 16.57 9.64
N THR A 141 15.79 16.80 10.15
CA THR A 141 15.51 17.72 11.28
C THR A 141 15.58 17.05 12.65
N ALA A 142 15.89 15.75 12.71
CA ALA A 142 15.97 14.96 13.95
C ALA A 142 14.66 14.95 14.77
N CYS A 143 13.50 14.95 14.10
CA CYS A 143 12.19 15.14 14.74
C CYS A 143 11.50 13.87 15.27
N GLY A 144 12.05 12.67 15.07
CA GLY A 144 11.51 11.42 15.61
C GLY A 144 10.24 10.88 14.96
N ASN A 145 9.71 11.52 13.91
CA ASN A 145 8.47 11.09 13.25
C ASN A 145 8.67 10.10 12.09
N CYS A 146 9.85 9.47 11.98
CA CYS A 146 10.20 8.63 10.83
C CYS A 146 9.16 7.54 10.55
N CYS A 147 8.65 6.90 11.61
CA CYS A 147 7.68 5.83 11.46
C CYS A 147 6.27 6.33 11.10
N GLY A 148 5.98 7.62 11.22
CA GLY A 148 4.71 8.26 10.85
C GLY A 148 4.68 8.84 9.43
N GLY A 149 5.74 8.63 8.64
CA GLY A 149 5.96 9.31 7.37
C GLY A 149 6.82 10.56 7.51
N CYS A 150 7.87 10.67 6.69
CA CYS A 150 8.78 11.82 6.75
C CYS A 150 8.24 13.01 5.95
N ASN A 151 7.65 13.98 6.64
CA ASN A 151 7.16 15.22 6.02
C ASN A 151 8.27 16.20 5.61
N VAL A 152 9.53 15.89 5.92
CA VAL A 152 10.69 16.72 5.55
C VAL A 152 11.23 16.32 4.18
N GLY A 153 11.15 15.03 3.80
CA GLY A 153 11.82 14.49 2.61
C GLY A 153 13.26 14.01 2.84
N ALA A 154 13.77 14.05 4.08
CA ALA A 154 15.13 13.61 4.42
C ALA A 154 15.30 12.09 4.48
N LYS A 155 14.20 11.34 4.57
CA LYS A 155 14.17 9.88 4.61
C LYS A 155 14.35 9.35 3.19
N ASN A 156 15.28 8.43 2.95
CA ASN A 156 15.49 7.80 1.64
C ASN A 156 14.41 6.75 1.36
N THR A 157 13.16 7.17 1.28
CA THR A 157 12.02 6.33 0.91
C THR A 157 12.07 5.94 -0.57
N LEU A 158 11.47 4.81 -0.96
CA LEU A 158 11.61 4.27 -2.33
C LEU A 158 11.04 5.20 -3.43
N ASN A 159 10.10 6.08 -3.06
CA ASN A 159 9.58 7.13 -3.93
C ASN A 159 10.58 8.29 -4.19
N LEU A 160 11.77 8.24 -3.61
CA LEU A 160 12.86 9.19 -3.85
C LEU A 160 14.08 8.56 -4.53
N ASN A 161 14.03 7.28 -4.92
CA ASN A 161 15.13 6.55 -5.57
C ASN A 161 14.64 5.62 -6.68
N TYR A 162 14.44 4.32 -6.41
CA TYR A 162 14.10 3.29 -7.38
C TYR A 162 12.84 3.61 -8.22
N LEU A 163 11.78 4.14 -7.60
CA LEU A 163 10.53 4.41 -8.33
C LEU A 163 10.64 5.58 -9.32
N PRO A 164 11.21 6.74 -8.94
CA PRO A 164 11.61 7.79 -9.87
C PRO A 164 12.50 7.30 -11.02
N ASP A 165 13.49 6.48 -10.73
CA ASP A 165 14.42 5.95 -11.73
C ASP A 165 13.72 5.02 -12.73
N ALA A 166 12.88 4.11 -12.23
CA ALA A 166 12.04 3.26 -13.09
C ALA A 166 11.11 4.10 -13.97
N LYS A 167 10.50 5.16 -13.42
CA LYS A 167 9.62 6.06 -14.19
C LYS A 167 10.40 6.81 -15.29
N ALA A 168 11.62 7.25 -15.00
CA ALA A 168 12.48 7.92 -15.97
C ALA A 168 12.89 6.99 -17.13
N HIS A 169 13.00 5.68 -16.87
CA HIS A 169 13.23 4.64 -17.88
C HIS A 169 11.93 4.12 -18.55
N GLY A 170 10.79 4.78 -18.32
CA GLY A 170 9.55 4.50 -19.05
C GLY A 170 8.53 3.63 -18.31
N ALA A 171 8.78 3.24 -17.06
CA ALA A 171 7.78 2.51 -16.28
C ALA A 171 6.51 3.34 -16.05
N GLU A 172 5.35 2.70 -16.15
CA GLU A 172 4.06 3.28 -15.77
C GLU A 172 3.69 2.83 -14.36
N ILE A 173 3.26 3.77 -13.53
CA ILE A 173 2.94 3.53 -12.12
C ILE A 173 1.48 3.89 -11.91
N PHE A 174 0.69 2.92 -11.45
CA PHE A 174 -0.72 3.08 -11.17
C PHE A 174 -0.96 2.91 -9.66
N THR A 175 -1.48 3.95 -9.01
CA THR A 175 -1.83 3.93 -7.58
C THR A 175 -3.32 3.65 -7.40
N GLU A 176 -3.72 3.27 -6.17
CA GLU A 176 -5.12 2.94 -5.86
C GLU A 176 -5.65 1.77 -6.73
N VAL A 177 -4.77 0.83 -7.05
CA VAL A 177 -5.08 -0.39 -7.79
C VAL A 177 -4.68 -1.58 -6.93
N GLU A 178 -5.66 -2.43 -6.59
CA GLU A 178 -5.43 -3.69 -5.89
C GLU A 178 -5.46 -4.84 -6.90
N VAL A 179 -4.37 -5.60 -6.98
CA VAL A 179 -4.34 -6.83 -7.77
C VAL A 179 -5.11 -7.92 -7.03
N THR A 180 -6.09 -8.53 -7.71
CA THR A 180 -7.01 -9.52 -7.13
C THR A 180 -6.65 -10.96 -7.48
N SER A 181 -6.02 -11.22 -8.63
CA SER A 181 -5.61 -12.57 -8.99
C SER A 181 -4.56 -12.58 -10.08
N VAL A 182 -3.78 -13.67 -10.14
CA VAL A 182 -2.86 -13.97 -11.22
C VAL A 182 -3.16 -15.39 -11.70
N LEU A 183 -3.56 -15.54 -12.96
CA LEU A 183 -3.98 -16.83 -13.52
C LEU A 183 -3.30 -17.07 -14.87
N LYS A 184 -3.04 -18.35 -15.19
CA LYS A 184 -2.57 -18.76 -16.52
C LYS A 184 -3.66 -18.47 -17.56
N SER A 185 -3.26 -17.91 -18.71
CA SER A 185 -4.17 -17.81 -19.86
C SER A 185 -4.44 -19.19 -20.45
N HIS A 186 -5.70 -19.51 -20.77
CA HIS A 186 -6.03 -20.76 -21.45
C HIS A 186 -5.66 -20.78 -22.95
N ASN A 187 -5.23 -19.64 -23.53
CA ASN A 187 -5.02 -19.52 -24.98
C ASN A 187 -3.72 -18.80 -25.36
N SER A 188 -2.87 -18.46 -24.41
CA SER A 188 -1.56 -17.81 -24.63
C SER A 188 -0.61 -18.18 -23.50
N THR A 189 0.67 -17.87 -23.67
CA THR A 189 1.68 -17.97 -22.61
C THR A 189 1.60 -16.81 -21.61
N ASP A 190 0.85 -15.75 -21.92
CA ASP A 190 0.68 -14.61 -21.03
C ASP A 190 -0.10 -14.95 -19.75
N TRP A 191 0.20 -14.22 -18.69
CA TRP A 191 -0.55 -14.15 -17.45
C TRP A 191 -1.78 -13.26 -17.58
N ILE A 192 -2.86 -13.63 -16.92
CA ILE A 192 -4.05 -12.81 -16.73
C ILE A 192 -4.02 -12.26 -15.31
N VAL A 193 -3.88 -10.94 -15.19
CA VAL A 193 -3.83 -10.25 -13.89
C VAL A 193 -5.16 -9.55 -13.67
N GLY A 194 -5.94 -10.05 -12.70
CA GLY A 194 -7.15 -9.41 -12.22
C GLY A 194 -6.80 -8.26 -11.28
N TYR A 195 -7.50 -7.13 -11.37
CA TYR A 195 -7.33 -6.00 -10.48
C TYR A 195 -8.63 -5.24 -10.25
N LYS A 196 -8.70 -4.52 -9.13
CA LYS A 196 -9.77 -3.57 -8.80
C LYS A 196 -9.18 -2.20 -8.56
N ARG A 197 -9.87 -1.17 -9.04
CA ARG A 197 -9.55 0.22 -8.69
C ARG A 197 -10.23 0.57 -7.38
N ILE A 198 -9.48 1.13 -6.44
CA ILE A 198 -9.98 1.64 -5.18
C ILE A 198 -10.34 3.10 -5.42
N VAL A 199 -11.63 3.44 -5.47
CA VAL A 199 -12.08 4.82 -5.56
C VAL A 199 -12.77 5.18 -4.24
N PRO A 200 -12.18 6.08 -3.43
CA PRO A 200 -12.76 6.45 -2.13
C PRO A 200 -14.20 6.95 -2.29
N GLY A 201 -15.14 6.33 -1.57
CA GLY A 201 -16.56 6.68 -1.60
C GLY A 201 -17.34 6.16 -2.82
N SER A 202 -16.75 5.35 -3.70
CA SER A 202 -17.49 4.67 -4.79
C SER A 202 -18.08 3.33 -4.35
N PHE A 203 -19.00 2.79 -5.15
CA PHE A 203 -19.39 1.38 -5.07
C PHE A 203 -18.20 0.48 -5.45
N ASP A 204 -18.23 -0.78 -5.00
CA ASP A 204 -17.25 -1.80 -5.39
C ASP A 204 -17.29 -1.96 -6.92
N LEU A 205 -16.20 -1.57 -7.59
CA LEU A 205 -16.08 -1.68 -9.04
C LEU A 205 -15.83 -3.13 -9.42
N ASP A 206 -16.40 -3.54 -10.56
CA ASP A 206 -16.16 -4.86 -11.12
C ASP A 206 -14.65 -5.08 -11.35
N GLU A 207 -14.20 -6.30 -11.12
CA GLU A 207 -12.82 -6.71 -11.37
C GLU A 207 -12.47 -6.56 -12.86
N GLN A 208 -11.36 -5.86 -13.12
CA GLN A 208 -10.79 -5.67 -14.45
C GLN A 208 -9.60 -6.62 -14.65
N LYS A 209 -9.16 -6.79 -15.90
CA LYS A 209 -8.09 -7.72 -16.26
C LYS A 209 -7.11 -7.08 -17.23
N ILE A 210 -5.81 -7.24 -16.96
CA ILE A 210 -4.73 -6.99 -17.91
C ILE A 210 -4.00 -8.30 -18.25
N ARG A 211 -3.19 -8.26 -19.31
CA ARG A 211 -2.27 -9.35 -19.67
C ARG A 211 -0.83 -8.91 -19.48
N ALA A 212 0.02 -9.84 -19.07
CA ALA A 212 1.45 -9.59 -18.94
C ALA A 212 2.26 -10.84 -19.30
N THR A 213 3.41 -10.65 -19.94
CA THR A 213 4.38 -11.74 -20.16
C THR A 213 5.08 -12.10 -18.85
N TYR A 214 5.44 -11.08 -18.07
CA TYR A 214 6.07 -11.20 -16.76
C TYR A 214 5.17 -10.61 -15.68
N VAL A 215 5.01 -11.32 -14.57
CA VAL A 215 4.35 -10.87 -13.35
C VAL A 215 5.34 -11.03 -12.19
N ILE A 216 5.79 -9.91 -11.65
CA ILE A 216 6.72 -9.86 -10.53
C ILE A 216 5.95 -9.35 -9.31
N LEU A 217 5.76 -10.22 -8.32
CA LEU A 217 5.06 -9.88 -7.09
C LEU A 217 6.02 -9.20 -6.11
N GLY A 218 5.71 -7.95 -5.76
CA GLY A 218 6.42 -7.14 -4.76
C GLY A 218 5.45 -6.54 -3.74
N ALA A 219 4.41 -7.29 -3.35
CA ALA A 219 3.33 -6.84 -2.47
C ALA A 219 3.64 -7.05 -0.97
N GLY A 220 4.89 -7.39 -0.62
CA GLY A 220 5.33 -7.69 0.73
C GLY A 220 4.94 -9.09 1.19
N ALA A 221 5.50 -9.53 2.32
CA ALA A 221 5.29 -10.87 2.87
C ALA A 221 3.80 -11.26 2.93
N ILE A 222 2.96 -10.36 3.43
CA ILE A 222 1.52 -10.59 3.51
C ILE A 222 0.85 -10.49 2.14
N GLY A 223 1.08 -9.41 1.40
CA GLY A 223 0.33 -9.12 0.18
C GLY A 223 0.60 -10.13 -0.94
N SER A 224 1.86 -10.54 -1.14
CA SER A 224 2.24 -11.52 -2.15
C SER A 224 1.68 -12.91 -1.80
N THR A 225 1.75 -13.30 -0.52
CA THR A 225 1.17 -14.55 -0.03
C THR A 225 -0.36 -14.56 -0.17
N LYS A 226 -1.04 -13.49 0.24
CA LYS A 226 -2.50 -13.31 0.08
C LYS A 226 -2.92 -13.44 -1.38
N LEU A 227 -2.20 -12.77 -2.30
CA LEU A 227 -2.51 -12.80 -3.72
C LEU A 227 -2.37 -14.21 -4.31
N LEU A 228 -1.31 -14.94 -3.96
CA LEU A 228 -1.13 -16.31 -4.45
C LEU A 228 -2.14 -17.27 -3.84
N LEU A 229 -2.47 -17.15 -2.55
CA LEU A 229 -3.48 -18.00 -1.90
C LEU A 229 -4.86 -17.79 -2.56
N ARG A 230 -5.25 -16.54 -2.77
CA ARG A 230 -6.48 -16.19 -3.48
C ARG A 230 -6.46 -16.67 -4.94
N SER A 231 -5.31 -16.63 -5.60
CA SER A 231 -5.17 -17.14 -6.97
C SER A 231 -5.24 -18.67 -7.01
N LYS A 232 -4.74 -19.37 -5.98
CA LYS A 232 -4.83 -20.83 -5.82
C LYS A 232 -6.28 -21.29 -5.70
N GLU A 233 -7.10 -20.62 -4.89
CA GLU A 233 -8.55 -20.89 -4.84
C GLU A 233 -9.27 -20.67 -6.18
N ARG A 234 -8.70 -19.82 -7.04
CA ARG A 234 -9.22 -19.51 -8.39
C ARG A 234 -8.62 -20.41 -9.48
N GLY A 235 -7.82 -21.41 -9.12
CA GLY A 235 -7.29 -22.43 -10.05
C GLY A 235 -5.86 -22.21 -10.52
N LEU A 236 -5.07 -21.34 -9.87
CA LEU A 236 -3.62 -21.33 -10.04
C LEU A 236 -3.00 -22.52 -9.29
N ASP A 237 -2.20 -23.33 -9.97
CA ASP A 237 -1.47 -24.42 -9.33
C ASP A 237 -0.12 -23.91 -8.79
N VAL A 238 0.03 -23.95 -7.46
CA VAL A 238 1.23 -23.51 -6.73
C VAL A 238 1.40 -24.40 -5.51
N SER A 239 2.63 -24.52 -5.05
CA SER A 239 3.03 -25.33 -3.88
C SER A 239 2.07 -25.21 -2.68
N ASP A 240 1.88 -26.33 -1.97
CA ASP A 240 1.23 -26.44 -0.66
C ASP A 240 2.10 -25.89 0.48
N GLU A 241 3.35 -25.49 0.20
CA GLU A 241 4.19 -24.70 1.11
C GLU A 241 3.78 -23.21 1.13
N LEU A 242 2.88 -22.79 0.23
CA LEU A 242 2.31 -21.45 0.24
C LEU A 242 1.58 -21.16 1.57
N GLY A 243 1.91 -20.02 2.16
CA GLY A 243 1.44 -19.58 3.46
C GLY A 243 2.34 -19.99 4.62
N LYS A 244 3.24 -20.96 4.44
CA LYS A 244 4.10 -21.48 5.53
C LYS A 244 5.38 -20.65 5.69
N ARG A 245 6.13 -20.98 6.75
CA ARG A 245 7.39 -20.33 7.12
C ARG A 245 7.26 -18.85 7.43
N PHE A 246 6.10 -18.42 7.92
CA PHE A 246 5.91 -17.03 8.33
C PHE A 246 6.71 -16.76 9.61
N SER A 247 7.46 -15.67 9.61
CA SER A 247 8.30 -15.20 10.71
C SER A 247 7.92 -13.77 11.09
N THR A 248 7.96 -13.49 12.40
CA THR A 248 7.86 -12.13 12.96
C THR A 248 9.22 -11.43 13.03
N ASN A 249 10.27 -12.08 12.52
CA ASN A 249 11.67 -11.68 12.64
C ASN A 249 12.14 -11.54 14.11
N GLY A 250 11.47 -12.26 15.02
CA GLY A 250 11.69 -12.16 16.47
C GLY A 250 11.41 -10.76 17.05
N ASP A 251 10.49 -10.00 16.44
CA ASP A 251 10.18 -8.64 16.86
C ASP A 251 9.63 -8.59 18.30
N ALA A 252 10.31 -7.84 19.17
CA ALA A 252 9.83 -7.53 20.50
C ALA A 252 9.97 -6.03 20.80
N ILE A 253 9.03 -5.51 21.59
CA ILE A 253 9.01 -4.09 21.98
C ILE A 253 8.97 -4.01 23.50
N GLY A 254 9.87 -3.20 24.05
CA GLY A 254 9.96 -2.89 25.47
C GLY A 254 10.07 -1.39 25.71
N CYS A 255 9.67 -0.95 26.90
CA CYS A 255 9.88 0.43 27.34
C CYS A 255 10.52 0.48 28.72
N SER A 256 11.55 1.30 28.86
CA SER A 256 12.07 1.74 30.17
C SER A 256 11.28 2.95 30.61
N TYR A 257 10.14 2.75 31.27
CA TYR A 257 9.28 3.84 31.70
C TYR A 257 9.87 4.59 32.91
N ASN A 258 9.85 5.92 32.86
CA ASN A 258 10.27 6.80 33.96
C ASN A 258 11.66 6.44 34.56
N GLY A 259 12.68 6.32 33.71
CA GLY A 259 14.06 6.06 34.14
C GLY A 259 14.70 7.24 34.87
N ASP A 260 15.91 7.04 35.41
CA ASP A 260 16.58 8.03 36.26
C ASP A 260 16.98 9.32 35.52
N LYS A 261 17.11 9.25 34.20
CA LYS A 261 17.54 10.35 33.32
C LYS A 261 16.61 10.49 32.13
N ILE A 262 16.56 11.71 31.60
CA ILE A 262 15.84 12.05 30.37
C ILE A 262 16.35 11.18 29.21
N ALA A 263 15.43 10.68 28.39
CA ALA A 263 15.70 9.89 27.18
C ALA A 263 15.23 10.59 25.89
N THR A 264 14.13 11.37 25.96
CA THR A 264 13.55 12.09 24.82
C THR A 264 13.19 11.16 23.65
N SER A 265 12.28 10.21 23.87
CA SER A 265 11.91 9.16 22.89
C SER A 265 10.56 9.40 22.19
N LEU A 266 10.07 10.64 22.18
CA LEU A 266 8.84 11.03 21.49
C LEU A 266 9.15 11.98 20.34
N GLY A 267 8.52 11.73 19.20
CA GLY A 267 8.58 12.58 18.04
C GLY A 267 7.96 13.95 18.32
N VAL A 268 8.52 14.98 17.68
CA VAL A 268 8.10 16.37 17.80
C VAL A 268 7.65 16.85 16.43
N GLU A 269 6.52 17.56 16.35
CA GLU A 269 6.08 18.12 15.07
C GLU A 269 7.16 19.02 14.47
N THR A 270 7.43 18.88 13.17
CA THR A 270 8.56 19.56 12.49
C THR A 270 8.59 21.07 12.74
N LYS A 271 7.44 21.73 12.78
CA LYS A 271 7.32 23.18 13.04
C LYS A 271 7.78 23.60 14.44
N ASN A 272 7.80 22.68 15.41
CA ASN A 272 8.19 22.92 16.80
C ASN A 272 9.66 22.56 17.07
N MET A 273 10.37 22.02 16.08
CA MET A 273 11.76 21.56 16.25
C MET A 273 12.75 22.67 16.60
N ALA A 274 12.45 23.92 16.25
CA ALA A 274 13.34 25.05 16.54
C ALA A 274 13.51 25.32 18.05
N SER A 275 12.56 24.89 18.88
CA SER A 275 12.56 25.11 20.34
C SER A 275 12.56 23.82 21.16
N ALA A 276 12.70 22.66 20.52
CA ALA A 276 12.62 21.36 21.18
C ALA A 276 14.00 20.71 21.30
N GLN A 277 14.20 19.92 22.37
CA GLN A 277 15.31 18.97 22.43
C GLN A 277 15.06 17.90 21.36
N PRO A 278 16.02 17.63 20.45
CA PRO A 278 15.79 16.69 19.36
C PRO A 278 15.72 15.25 19.87
N PRO A 279 14.65 14.50 19.55
CA PRO A 279 14.60 13.07 19.80
C PRO A 279 15.51 12.28 18.86
N GLY A 280 15.88 12.83 17.70
CA GLY A 280 16.66 12.11 16.68
C GLY A 280 15.78 11.43 15.62
N PRO A 281 16.35 10.74 14.62
CA PRO A 281 15.64 9.74 13.83
C PRO A 281 14.99 8.67 14.73
N CYS A 282 14.04 7.87 14.22
CA CYS A 282 13.38 6.84 15.03
C CYS A 282 14.38 5.91 15.72
N ILE A 283 15.26 5.31 14.92
CA ILE A 283 16.37 4.49 15.41
C ILE A 283 17.67 5.24 15.12
N THR A 284 18.60 5.19 16.07
CA THR A 284 19.91 5.84 15.91
C THR A 284 21.07 4.91 16.28
N SER A 285 20.85 3.95 17.17
CA SER A 285 21.86 3.10 17.76
C SER A 285 21.34 1.69 18.03
N ILE A 286 22.29 0.80 18.29
CA ILE A 286 22.08 -0.62 18.51
C ILE A 286 22.96 -1.10 19.66
N MET A 287 22.42 -2.01 20.46
CA MET A 287 23.14 -2.95 21.31
C MET A 287 23.14 -4.30 20.58
N ASP A 288 24.30 -4.69 20.05
CA ASP A 288 24.44 -5.86 19.19
C ASP A 288 24.89 -7.09 20.01
N PHE A 289 23.93 -7.84 20.55
CA PHE A 289 24.19 -9.05 21.34
C PHE A 289 24.70 -10.22 20.49
N ARG A 290 24.67 -10.10 19.16
CA ARG A 290 25.32 -11.05 18.23
C ARG A 290 26.84 -11.05 18.39
N LYS A 291 27.42 -9.98 18.94
CA LYS A 291 28.88 -9.85 19.18
C LYS A 291 29.34 -10.54 20.47
N VAL A 292 28.43 -11.03 21.31
CA VAL A 292 28.77 -11.73 22.56
C VAL A 292 29.22 -13.16 22.23
N LYS A 293 30.44 -13.53 22.64
CA LYS A 293 30.99 -14.87 22.40
C LYS A 293 30.38 -15.91 23.34
N GLY A 294 30.14 -17.12 22.82
CA GLY A 294 29.80 -18.31 23.63
C GLY A 294 28.33 -18.72 23.65
N GLY A 295 27.47 -18.07 22.86
CA GLY A 295 26.06 -18.46 22.66
C GLY A 295 25.83 -19.21 21.35
N SER A 296 24.67 -19.86 21.21
CA SER A 296 24.19 -20.38 19.93
C SER A 296 23.54 -19.25 19.12
N PHE A 297 23.77 -19.24 17.80
CA PHE A 297 23.16 -18.32 16.83
C PHE A 297 21.64 -18.11 17.04
N GLU A 298 20.89 -19.18 17.32
CA GLU A 298 19.43 -19.08 17.57
C GLU A 298 19.02 -18.25 18.80
N ASN A 299 19.95 -17.92 19.70
CA ASN A 299 19.69 -17.02 20.83
C ASN A 299 20.27 -15.61 20.60
N ASN A 300 20.84 -15.34 19.42
CA ASN A 300 21.34 -14.01 19.08
C ASN A 300 20.16 -13.06 18.82
N PHE A 301 20.35 -11.80 19.21
CA PHE A 301 19.38 -10.73 19.01
C PHE A 301 20.08 -9.38 18.99
N VAL A 302 19.35 -8.35 18.59
CA VAL A 302 19.77 -6.96 18.64
C VAL A 302 18.74 -6.12 19.38
N ILE A 303 19.17 -5.01 20.00
CA ILE A 303 18.27 -4.05 20.65
C ILE A 303 18.59 -2.65 20.12
N GLU A 304 17.59 -1.99 19.56
CA GLU A 304 17.67 -0.66 18.98
C GLU A 304 16.85 0.34 19.81
N ASP A 305 17.28 1.60 19.86
CA ASP A 305 16.47 2.66 20.46
C ASP A 305 15.35 3.08 19.52
N GLY A 306 14.17 3.39 20.03
CA GLY A 306 13.03 3.85 19.24
C GLY A 306 12.53 5.24 19.62
N THR A 307 12.01 6.00 18.66
CA THR A 307 11.16 7.16 18.93
C THR A 307 9.78 6.96 18.35
N LEU A 308 8.76 7.26 19.14
CA LEU A 308 7.38 7.11 18.69
C LEU A 308 6.91 8.37 17.99
N PRO A 309 6.29 8.28 16.81
CA PRO A 309 5.76 9.44 16.12
C PRO A 309 4.79 10.24 17.00
N SER A 310 4.83 11.57 16.88
CA SER A 310 3.98 12.48 17.66
C SER A 310 2.49 12.16 17.54
N ILE A 311 2.06 11.64 16.38
CA ILE A 311 0.66 11.30 16.08
C ILE A 311 0.10 10.14 16.94
N ILE A 312 0.96 9.24 17.44
CA ILE A 312 0.56 8.14 18.33
C ILE A 312 1.00 8.34 19.79
N SER A 313 1.66 9.47 20.09
CA SER A 313 2.24 9.75 21.42
C SER A 313 1.20 9.71 22.56
N VAL A 314 -0.01 10.24 22.35
CA VAL A 314 -1.07 10.30 23.37
C VAL A 314 -1.64 8.91 23.71
N PRO A 315 -2.18 8.11 22.77
CA PRO A 315 -2.68 6.77 23.10
C PRO A 315 -1.58 5.87 23.66
N PHE A 316 -0.34 6.00 23.16
CA PHE A 316 0.81 5.28 23.70
C PHE A 316 1.13 5.67 25.15
N THR A 317 1.19 6.97 25.45
CA THR A 317 1.47 7.48 26.82
C THR A 317 0.46 6.95 27.83
N VAL A 318 -0.83 6.93 27.44
CA VAL A 318 -1.90 6.36 28.26
C VAL A 318 -1.70 4.85 28.44
N GLY A 319 -1.42 4.12 27.35
CA GLY A 319 -1.21 2.68 27.37
C GLY A 319 -0.02 2.24 28.22
N VAL A 320 1.14 2.88 28.07
CA VAL A 320 2.35 2.57 28.85
C VAL A 320 2.17 2.93 30.32
N SER A 321 1.56 4.09 30.63
CA SER A 321 1.30 4.48 32.02
C SER A 321 0.33 3.52 32.73
N PHE A 322 -0.66 3.00 31.99
CA PHE A 322 -1.56 1.95 32.51
C PHE A 322 -0.84 0.61 32.65
N GLY A 323 -0.05 0.19 31.65
CA GLY A 323 0.76 -1.02 31.68
C GLY A 323 1.76 -1.05 32.85
N ALA A 324 2.43 0.08 33.12
CA ALA A 324 3.31 0.23 34.28
C ALA A 324 2.57 0.01 35.60
N LYS A 325 1.31 0.47 35.73
CA LYS A 325 0.49 0.32 36.95
C LYS A 325 -0.06 -1.08 37.15
N VAL A 326 -0.36 -1.80 36.06
CA VAL A 326 -0.99 -3.13 36.11
C VAL A 326 0.04 -4.25 36.14
N ILE A 327 1.16 -4.10 35.42
CA ILE A 327 2.20 -5.13 35.26
C ILE A 327 3.42 -4.84 36.14
N GLY A 328 3.69 -3.57 36.42
CA GLY A 328 4.90 -3.11 37.14
C GLY A 328 4.78 -3.14 38.66
N ILE A 329 4.31 -4.24 39.24
CA ILE A 329 4.32 -4.42 40.70
C ILE A 329 5.21 -5.61 41.06
N ASP A 330 6.51 -5.34 41.32
CA ASP A 330 7.14 -5.58 42.63
C ASP A 330 8.65 -5.21 42.65
N LYS A 331 9.08 -4.62 43.78
CA LYS A 331 10.45 -4.29 44.27
C LYS A 331 10.93 -2.83 44.27
N TYR A 332 10.12 -1.89 44.74
CA TYR A 332 10.65 -0.63 45.30
C TYR A 332 10.09 -0.40 46.72
N PRO A 333 10.91 0.11 47.68
CA PRO A 333 10.42 0.46 49.01
C PRO A 333 9.37 1.59 48.93
N ALA A 334 8.39 1.57 49.85
CA ALA A 334 7.15 2.34 49.78
C ALA A 334 7.31 3.87 49.67
N ASN A 335 8.47 4.40 50.06
CA ASN A 335 8.83 5.82 49.99
C ASN A 335 9.21 6.27 48.56
N GLU A 336 9.87 5.43 47.75
CA GLU A 336 10.22 5.75 46.35
C GLU A 336 9.01 5.64 45.41
N LEU A 337 8.07 4.73 45.72
CA LEU A 337 6.83 4.56 44.97
C LEU A 337 5.95 5.81 45.01
N LEU A 338 5.93 6.51 46.15
CA LEU A 338 5.13 7.72 46.34
C LEU A 338 5.68 8.89 45.49
N GLU A 339 7.01 9.02 45.41
CA GLU A 339 7.68 10.07 44.65
C GLU A 339 7.55 9.87 43.14
N LYS A 340 7.73 8.62 42.64
CA LYS A 340 7.51 8.28 41.23
C LYS A 340 6.03 8.46 40.82
N THR A 341 5.08 8.08 41.67
CA THR A 341 3.64 8.31 41.42
C THR A 341 3.28 9.81 41.35
N PHE A 342 3.95 10.65 42.15
CA PHE A 342 3.78 12.11 42.09
C PHE A 342 4.33 12.73 40.80
N GLN A 343 5.42 12.18 40.24
CA GLN A 343 5.98 12.62 38.94
C GLN A 343 5.10 12.21 37.75
N GLU A 344 4.41 11.07 37.83
CA GLU A 344 3.42 10.63 36.83
C GLU A 344 2.23 11.60 36.74
N ILE A 345 1.72 12.08 37.88
CA ILE A 345 0.61 13.04 37.95
C ILE A 345 1.01 14.40 37.34
N GLN A 346 2.31 14.74 37.33
CA GLN A 346 2.85 15.96 36.74
C GLN A 346 3.21 15.83 35.25
N GLY A 347 3.02 14.65 34.62
CA GLY A 347 3.31 14.43 33.21
C GLY A 347 4.81 14.33 32.85
N LYS A 348 5.70 14.12 33.84
CA LYS A 348 7.17 14.15 33.65
C LYS A 348 7.81 12.80 33.31
N GLY A 349 7.12 11.69 33.54
CA GLY A 349 7.70 10.34 33.35
C GLY A 349 7.93 9.93 31.87
N ILE A 350 7.28 10.61 30.92
CA ILE A 350 7.36 10.27 29.50
C ILE A 350 8.68 10.72 28.87
N ASP A 351 9.23 11.86 29.29
CA ASP A 351 10.54 12.36 28.81
C ASP A 351 11.70 11.49 29.27
N HIS A 352 11.49 10.77 30.37
CA HIS A 352 12.38 9.77 30.97
C HIS A 352 12.11 8.35 30.45
N THR A 353 11.25 8.19 29.44
CA THR A 353 10.92 6.88 28.87
C THR A 353 11.78 6.59 27.64
N LEU A 354 12.44 5.43 27.62
CA LEU A 354 13.19 4.92 26.46
C LEU A 354 12.42 3.76 25.80
N THR A 355 12.15 3.86 24.50
CA THR A 355 11.59 2.75 23.71
C THR A 355 12.74 1.87 23.22
N LEU A 356 12.59 0.55 23.37
CA LEU A 356 13.55 -0.46 22.97
C LEU A 356 12.87 -1.40 21.97
N LEU A 357 13.47 -1.54 20.79
CA LEU A 357 13.00 -2.38 19.69
C LEU A 357 13.98 -3.53 19.53
N CYS A 358 13.50 -4.77 19.46
CA CYS A 358 14.35 -5.93 19.39
C CYS A 358 13.99 -6.80 18.20
N MET A 359 15.01 -7.42 17.61
CA MET A 359 14.86 -8.46 16.60
C MET A 359 15.75 -9.64 16.97
N GLY A 360 15.34 -10.84 16.60
CA GLY A 360 16.06 -12.07 16.91
C GLY A 360 15.55 -13.23 16.07
N HIS A 361 15.77 -14.46 16.53
CA HIS A 361 15.41 -15.65 15.77
C HIS A 361 14.18 -16.36 16.37
N ASP A 362 13.03 -16.23 15.69
CA ASP A 362 11.86 -17.09 15.94
C ASP A 362 11.91 -18.34 15.05
N SER A 363 11.03 -19.30 15.35
CA SER A 363 10.98 -20.60 14.66
C SER A 363 10.45 -20.55 13.22
N ALA A 364 9.94 -19.40 12.78
CA ALA A 364 9.18 -19.25 11.53
C ALA A 364 8.02 -20.26 11.38
N SER A 365 7.37 -20.67 12.48
CA SER A 365 6.31 -21.67 12.43
C SER A 365 4.93 -21.12 12.06
N GLY A 366 4.82 -19.81 11.82
CA GLY A 366 3.56 -19.18 11.46
C GLY A 366 3.03 -19.66 10.11
N VAL A 367 1.70 -19.69 9.99
CA VAL A 367 1.01 -20.02 8.74
C VAL A 367 0.00 -18.94 8.40
N ILE A 368 0.17 -18.33 7.22
CA ILE A 368 -0.78 -17.43 6.60
C ILE A 368 -1.78 -18.27 5.79
N SER A 369 -3.05 -18.14 6.10
CA SER A 369 -4.17 -18.75 5.37
C SER A 369 -5.09 -17.68 4.79
N PHE A 370 -5.82 -18.02 3.74
CA PHE A 370 -6.82 -17.13 3.13
C PHE A 370 -8.23 -17.56 3.53
N GLU A 371 -9.04 -16.61 4.00
CA GLU A 371 -10.44 -16.81 4.36
C GLU A 371 -11.33 -16.18 3.27
N SER A 372 -11.79 -17.02 2.34
CA SER A 372 -12.58 -16.62 1.17
C SER A 372 -13.88 -15.88 1.50
N LYS A 373 -14.47 -16.10 2.69
CA LYS A 373 -15.71 -15.44 3.11
C LYS A 373 -15.55 -13.94 3.36
N ILE A 374 -14.36 -13.50 3.74
CA ILE A 374 -14.05 -12.10 4.05
C ILE A 374 -13.05 -11.49 3.06
N ASP A 375 -12.57 -12.27 2.09
CA ASP A 375 -11.53 -11.89 1.11
C ASP A 375 -10.27 -11.33 1.81
N ASP A 376 -9.88 -11.99 2.90
CA ASP A 376 -8.75 -11.59 3.73
C ASP A 376 -7.95 -12.77 4.26
N ILE A 377 -6.84 -12.47 4.92
CA ILE A 377 -5.97 -13.49 5.52
C ILE A 377 -6.23 -13.69 7.01
N ASP A 378 -5.86 -14.88 7.48
CA ASP A 378 -5.63 -15.16 8.89
C ASP A 378 -4.20 -15.68 9.08
N ILE A 379 -3.61 -15.43 10.25
CA ILE A 379 -2.26 -15.86 10.60
C ILE A 379 -2.37 -16.63 11.90
N THR A 380 -2.06 -17.91 11.83
CA THR A 380 -2.07 -18.83 12.96
C THR A 380 -0.65 -19.13 13.39
N TRP A 381 -0.39 -19.01 14.70
CA TRP A 381 0.88 -19.38 15.30
C TRP A 381 0.68 -19.69 16.77
N ASP A 382 0.46 -20.97 17.07
CA ASP A 382 0.13 -21.42 18.41
C ASP A 382 1.17 -20.93 19.42
N ARG A 383 0.74 -19.98 20.27
CA ARG A 383 1.51 -19.48 21.41
C ARG A 383 2.88 -18.91 21.03
N VAL A 384 2.97 -18.17 19.93
CA VAL A 384 4.21 -17.49 19.48
C VAL A 384 4.96 -16.77 20.61
N GLY A 385 4.26 -16.07 21.52
CA GLY A 385 4.88 -15.35 22.63
C GLY A 385 5.49 -16.22 23.73
N PHE A 386 5.42 -17.55 23.62
CA PHE A 386 6.07 -18.50 24.51
C PHE A 386 7.34 -19.11 23.91
N GLU A 387 7.72 -18.73 22.69
CA GLU A 387 8.99 -19.15 22.13
C GLU A 387 10.18 -18.60 22.94
N LYS A 388 11.25 -19.39 22.99
CA LYS A 388 12.42 -19.15 23.86
C LYS A 388 13.14 -17.84 23.54
N ASN A 389 13.14 -17.42 22.27
CA ASN A 389 13.72 -16.16 21.83
C ASN A 389 13.09 -14.96 22.55
N PHE A 390 11.76 -14.92 22.64
CA PHE A 390 11.05 -13.82 23.31
C PHE A 390 11.30 -13.80 24.81
N GLU A 391 11.42 -14.98 25.45
CA GLU A 391 11.81 -15.03 26.86
C GLU A 391 13.22 -14.44 27.07
N THR A 392 14.18 -14.85 26.24
CA THR A 392 15.58 -14.38 26.29
C THR A 392 15.66 -12.87 26.09
N VAL A 393 14.99 -12.34 25.07
CA VAL A 393 14.95 -10.90 24.77
C VAL A 393 14.28 -10.11 25.89
N ASN A 394 13.15 -10.59 26.43
CA ASN A 394 12.48 -9.91 27.54
C ASN A 394 13.33 -9.87 28.82
N GLN A 395 14.10 -10.92 29.11
CA GLN A 395 15.03 -10.93 30.25
C GLN A 395 16.17 -9.91 30.05
N ALA A 396 16.71 -9.80 28.83
CA ALA A 396 17.72 -8.79 28.50
C ALA A 396 17.15 -7.37 28.61
N LEU A 397 15.96 -7.12 28.07
CA LEU A 397 15.26 -5.84 28.19
C LEU A 397 15.02 -5.46 29.65
N GLU A 398 14.53 -6.38 30.48
CA GLU A 398 14.31 -6.12 31.90
C GLU A 398 15.60 -5.73 32.62
N LYS A 399 16.71 -6.42 32.30
CA LYS A 399 18.03 -6.11 32.86
C LYS A 399 18.52 -4.72 32.45
N ILE A 400 18.37 -4.36 31.17
CA ILE A 400 18.67 -3.00 30.66
C ILE A 400 17.84 -1.98 31.44
N VAL A 401 16.52 -2.15 31.49
CA VAL A 401 15.60 -1.20 32.11
C VAL A 401 15.91 -0.97 33.59
N ARG A 402 16.27 -2.04 34.33
CA ARG A 402 16.72 -1.94 35.72
C ARG A 402 17.98 -1.09 35.86
N SER A 403 18.97 -1.27 34.97
CA SER A 403 20.18 -0.42 34.94
C SER A 403 19.89 1.03 34.58
N LEU A 404 18.76 1.30 33.91
CA LEU A 404 18.32 2.65 33.58
C LEU A 404 17.47 3.31 34.69
N GLY A 405 17.19 2.59 35.78
CA GLY A 405 16.32 3.01 36.89
C GLY A 405 14.83 3.09 36.53
N GLY A 406 14.46 2.54 35.37
CA GLY A 406 13.10 2.56 34.85
C GLY A 406 12.25 1.36 35.29
N THR A 407 10.95 1.48 35.06
CA THR A 407 9.99 0.37 35.15
C THR A 407 9.86 -0.30 33.79
N PHE A 408 10.11 -1.61 33.73
CA PHE A 408 9.96 -2.35 32.48
C PHE A 408 8.48 -2.51 32.13
N VAL A 409 8.08 -1.90 31.03
CA VAL A 409 6.75 -2.09 30.44
C VAL A 409 6.92 -2.97 29.21
N LYS A 410 6.42 -4.20 29.31
CA LYS A 410 6.29 -5.13 28.19
C LYS A 410 5.26 -4.59 27.20
N ASN A 411 5.28 -5.10 25.97
CA ASN A 411 4.26 -4.84 24.97
C ASN A 411 2.83 -4.90 25.60
N PRO A 412 1.96 -3.88 25.43
CA PRO A 412 0.61 -3.86 26.00
C PRO A 412 -0.27 -5.07 25.66
N THR A 413 0.01 -5.79 24.56
CA THR A 413 -0.69 -7.03 24.17
C THR A 413 -0.13 -8.29 24.84
N TRP A 414 0.96 -8.17 25.59
CA TRP A 414 1.68 -9.27 26.24
C TRP A 414 1.13 -9.58 27.65
N SER A 415 -0.15 -9.96 27.75
CA SER A 415 -0.70 -10.51 29.00
C SER A 415 -0.92 -12.02 28.88
N GLU A 416 -0.78 -12.75 29.99
CA GLU A 416 -1.09 -14.19 30.00
C GLU A 416 -2.55 -14.49 29.64
N SER A 417 -3.46 -13.57 29.97
CA SER A 417 -4.88 -13.63 29.61
C SER A 417 -5.16 -13.39 28.11
N LEU A 418 -4.21 -12.83 27.36
CA LEU A 418 -4.31 -12.55 25.92
C LEU A 418 -3.30 -13.39 25.11
N GLY A 419 -2.87 -14.54 25.65
CA GLY A 419 -2.02 -15.49 24.93
C GLY A 419 -0.59 -15.02 24.65
N ARG A 420 -0.15 -13.88 25.21
CA ARG A 420 1.14 -13.23 24.93
C ARG A 420 1.32 -12.87 23.44
N SER A 421 0.34 -12.16 22.88
CA SER A 421 0.36 -11.78 21.46
C SER A 421 1.55 -10.86 21.09
N VAL A 422 2.19 -11.16 19.95
CA VAL A 422 3.36 -10.44 19.40
C VAL A 422 2.92 -9.32 18.45
N VAL A 423 3.67 -8.22 18.39
CA VAL A 423 3.52 -7.21 17.33
C VAL A 423 4.76 -7.25 16.46
N THR A 424 4.59 -7.41 15.15
CA THR A 424 5.69 -7.38 14.18
C THR A 424 5.51 -6.25 13.18
N VAL A 425 6.62 -5.59 12.88
CA VAL A 425 6.78 -4.62 11.79
C VAL A 425 7.68 -5.19 10.68
N HIS A 426 8.19 -6.41 10.88
CA HIS A 426 9.08 -7.13 9.99
C HIS A 426 8.49 -8.50 9.60
N PRO A 427 7.29 -8.57 9.00
CA PRO A 427 6.75 -9.84 8.50
C PRO A 427 7.64 -10.40 7.40
N LEU A 428 8.01 -11.68 7.51
CA LEU A 428 8.81 -12.42 6.53
C LEU A 428 8.16 -13.77 6.24
N GLY A 429 8.43 -14.34 5.08
CA GLY A 429 7.93 -15.66 4.70
C GLY A 429 6.50 -15.66 4.18
N GLY A 430 5.95 -16.87 3.97
CA GLY A 430 4.67 -17.11 3.29
C GLY A 430 4.84 -17.60 1.84
N CYS A 431 5.92 -17.22 1.16
CA CYS A 431 6.31 -17.77 -0.15
C CYS A 431 7.77 -18.27 -0.14
N PRO A 432 8.17 -19.14 0.81
CA PRO A 432 9.58 -19.42 1.09
C PRO A 432 10.36 -19.93 -0.13
N MET A 433 11.64 -19.58 -0.20
CA MET A 433 12.62 -20.17 -1.12
C MET A 433 12.93 -21.63 -0.80
N GLY A 434 13.28 -22.41 -1.82
CA GLY A 434 13.81 -23.76 -1.70
C GLY A 434 14.17 -24.37 -3.05
N GLU A 435 14.35 -25.69 -3.06
CA GLU A 435 14.90 -26.42 -4.23
C GLU A 435 13.82 -27.05 -5.12
N SER A 436 12.59 -27.19 -4.61
CA SER A 436 11.44 -27.70 -5.38
C SER A 436 10.11 -27.21 -4.83
N GLY A 437 9.05 -27.32 -5.63
CA GLY A 437 7.66 -27.06 -5.23
C GLY A 437 7.17 -27.93 -4.08
N ARG A 438 7.88 -29.01 -3.72
CA ARG A 438 7.55 -29.82 -2.53
C ARG A 438 8.03 -29.25 -1.21
N THR A 439 8.91 -28.26 -1.29
CA THR A 439 9.66 -27.75 -0.14
C THR A 439 9.59 -26.23 -0.01
N ALA A 440 9.05 -25.56 -1.03
CA ALA A 440 9.06 -24.13 -1.19
C ALA A 440 8.06 -23.64 -2.25
N VAL A 441 7.77 -22.34 -2.23
CA VAL A 441 6.91 -21.68 -3.24
C VAL A 441 7.74 -21.16 -4.40
N VAL A 442 8.96 -20.68 -4.12
CA VAL A 442 9.85 -20.13 -5.14
C VAL A 442 11.21 -20.80 -5.13
N ASN A 443 11.87 -20.83 -6.29
CA ASN A 443 13.28 -21.24 -6.36
C ASN A 443 14.20 -20.13 -5.82
N HIS A 444 15.51 -20.39 -5.84
CA HIS A 444 16.52 -19.42 -5.40
C HIS A 444 16.50 -18.07 -6.15
N ALA A 445 15.89 -17.99 -7.35
CA ALA A 445 15.81 -16.80 -8.18
C ALA A 445 14.43 -16.09 -8.09
N GLY A 446 13.58 -16.52 -7.15
CA GLY A 446 12.25 -15.96 -6.95
C GLY A 446 11.18 -16.45 -7.94
N GLN A 447 11.49 -17.40 -8.83
CA GLN A 447 10.50 -17.99 -9.76
C GLN A 447 9.57 -18.93 -9.01
N VAL A 448 8.26 -18.83 -9.26
CA VAL A 448 7.24 -19.67 -8.59
C VAL A 448 7.25 -21.09 -9.17
N PHE A 449 7.19 -22.10 -8.31
CA PHE A 449 7.03 -23.51 -8.73
C PHE A 449 5.60 -23.82 -9.20
N ASP A 450 5.46 -24.71 -10.17
CA ASP A 450 4.17 -25.24 -10.62
C ASP A 450 3.75 -26.40 -9.69
N GLY A 451 2.87 -26.11 -8.73
CA GLY A 451 2.43 -27.08 -7.72
C GLY A 451 3.59 -27.71 -6.92
N GLU A 452 3.52 -29.02 -6.72
CA GLU A 452 4.48 -29.84 -5.97
C GLU A 452 5.59 -30.44 -6.85
N THR A 453 5.97 -29.75 -7.93
CA THR A 453 6.92 -30.23 -8.94
C THR A 453 8.26 -29.49 -8.88
N GLU A 454 9.22 -29.91 -9.73
CA GLU A 454 10.46 -29.16 -9.97
C GLU A 454 10.30 -28.15 -11.14
N GLU A 455 9.12 -28.12 -11.78
CA GLU A 455 8.84 -27.21 -12.89
C GLU A 455 8.50 -25.80 -12.36
N LEU A 456 8.84 -24.79 -13.15
CA LEU A 456 8.64 -23.39 -12.81
C LEU A 456 7.53 -22.78 -13.66
N LEU A 457 6.74 -21.91 -13.05
CA LEU A 457 5.78 -21.05 -13.71
C LEU A 457 6.52 -19.93 -14.44
N ASP A 458 6.81 -20.15 -15.73
CA ASP A 458 7.57 -19.17 -16.51
C ASP A 458 6.86 -17.80 -16.55
N GLY A 459 7.64 -16.75 -16.29
CA GLY A 459 7.14 -15.39 -16.18
C GLY A 459 6.51 -15.01 -14.84
N LEU A 460 6.36 -15.91 -13.85
CA LEU A 460 5.82 -15.56 -12.52
C LEU A 460 6.89 -15.60 -11.42
N TYR A 461 7.04 -14.48 -10.72
CA TYR A 461 8.06 -14.27 -9.70
C TYR A 461 7.49 -13.68 -8.41
N VAL A 462 8.15 -13.95 -7.27
CA VAL A 462 7.98 -13.22 -6.01
C VAL A 462 9.33 -12.64 -5.61
N VAL A 463 9.39 -11.34 -5.34
CA VAL A 463 10.63 -10.58 -5.16
C VAL A 463 10.47 -9.57 -4.03
N ASP A 464 10.09 -10.07 -2.85
CA ASP A 464 9.90 -9.28 -1.63
C ASP A 464 10.15 -10.13 -0.36
N GLY A 465 9.78 -9.62 0.82
CA GLY A 465 9.97 -10.35 2.08
C GLY A 465 9.28 -11.72 2.20
N ALA A 466 8.34 -12.05 1.31
CA ALA A 466 7.65 -13.35 1.34
C ALA A 466 8.58 -14.53 1.05
N ILE A 467 9.67 -14.30 0.31
CA ILE A 467 10.59 -15.36 -0.14
C ILE A 467 11.61 -15.78 0.92
N ILE A 468 11.73 -15.00 1.99
CA ILE A 468 12.71 -15.24 3.05
C ILE A 468 12.18 -16.37 3.96
N PRO A 469 12.89 -17.51 4.07
CA PRO A 469 12.33 -18.72 4.68
C PRO A 469 12.50 -18.78 6.21
N ARG A 470 13.14 -17.79 6.83
CA ARG A 470 13.34 -17.69 8.28
C ARG A 470 13.59 -16.25 8.76
N SER A 471 13.58 -16.05 10.07
CA SER A 471 14.02 -14.80 10.71
C SER A 471 15.46 -14.43 10.33
N VAL A 472 15.68 -13.15 10.02
CA VAL A 472 17.00 -12.58 9.70
C VAL A 472 17.69 -12.01 10.96
N GLY A 473 16.92 -11.68 12.00
CA GLY A 473 17.44 -11.23 13.30
C GLY A 473 17.91 -9.77 13.35
N VAL A 474 17.73 -9.01 12.25
CA VAL A 474 17.93 -7.56 12.14
C VAL A 474 16.87 -6.96 11.21
N ASN A 475 16.84 -5.64 11.01
CA ASN A 475 15.85 -5.00 10.15
C ASN A 475 15.98 -5.56 8.71
N PRO A 476 14.95 -6.20 8.16
CA PRO A 476 15.11 -7.08 7.00
C PRO A 476 15.22 -6.32 5.68
N SER A 477 14.95 -5.01 5.66
CA SER A 477 14.88 -4.22 4.43
C SER A 477 16.14 -4.32 3.56
N LEU A 478 17.34 -4.36 4.16
CA LEU A 478 18.58 -4.54 3.39
C LEU A 478 18.64 -5.93 2.75
N THR A 479 18.32 -6.98 3.52
CA THR A 479 18.32 -8.37 3.01
C THR A 479 17.30 -8.54 1.88
N ILE A 480 16.08 -7.99 2.05
CA ILE A 480 15.04 -8.00 1.01
C ILE A 480 15.55 -7.32 -0.27
N SER A 481 16.16 -6.14 -0.14
CA SER A 481 16.71 -5.43 -1.29
C SER A 481 17.84 -6.16 -1.98
N CYS A 482 18.77 -6.76 -1.24
CA CYS A 482 19.86 -7.56 -1.83
C CYS A 482 19.31 -8.76 -2.61
N LEU A 483 18.30 -9.45 -2.06
CA LEU A 483 17.64 -10.55 -2.74
C LEU A 483 16.87 -10.08 -3.98
N ALA A 484 16.26 -8.90 -3.93
CA ALA A 484 15.59 -8.30 -5.08
C ALA A 484 16.57 -7.97 -6.21
N GLU A 485 17.69 -7.31 -5.91
CA GLU A 485 18.79 -7.06 -6.86
C GLU A 485 19.28 -8.37 -7.48
N ARG A 486 19.51 -9.40 -6.65
CA ARG A 486 19.91 -10.73 -7.13
C ARG A 486 18.88 -11.36 -8.07
N CYS A 487 17.60 -11.36 -7.69
CA CYS A 487 16.54 -11.97 -8.53
C CYS A 487 16.43 -11.25 -9.88
N MET A 488 16.52 -9.92 -9.89
CA MET A 488 16.46 -9.14 -11.13
C MET A 488 17.71 -9.31 -11.99
N ARG A 489 18.89 -9.43 -11.38
CA ARG A 489 20.12 -9.79 -12.10
C ARG A 489 20.00 -11.16 -12.77
N LEU A 490 19.56 -12.19 -12.05
CA LEU A 490 19.40 -13.54 -12.60
C LEU A 490 18.34 -13.59 -13.70
N LEU A 491 17.24 -12.84 -13.56
CA LEU A 491 16.26 -12.69 -14.63
C LEU A 491 16.88 -12.03 -15.87
N ALA A 492 17.64 -10.94 -15.70
CA ALA A 492 18.31 -10.27 -16.80
C ALA A 492 19.32 -11.20 -17.50
N GLU A 493 20.13 -11.93 -16.75
CA GLU A 493 21.08 -12.93 -17.28
C GLU A 493 20.35 -14.02 -18.09
N ARG A 494 19.22 -14.52 -17.57
CA ARG A 494 18.39 -15.53 -18.26
C ARG A 494 17.86 -15.04 -19.60
N GLU A 495 17.40 -13.79 -19.65
CA GLU A 495 16.81 -13.18 -20.84
C GLU A 495 17.86 -12.55 -21.79
N GLY A 496 19.14 -12.52 -21.39
CA GLY A 496 20.20 -11.83 -22.13
C GLY A 496 20.05 -10.31 -22.11
N TRP A 497 19.40 -9.75 -21.08
CA TRP A 497 19.30 -8.31 -20.86
C TRP A 497 20.55 -7.77 -20.15
N SER A 498 20.90 -6.52 -20.46
CA SER A 498 21.95 -5.79 -19.74
C SER A 498 21.29 -4.78 -18.79
N ILE A 499 21.67 -4.80 -17.52
CA ILE A 499 21.27 -3.78 -16.55
C ILE A 499 22.32 -2.68 -16.56
N ASP A 500 21.88 -1.44 -16.74
CA ASP A 500 22.72 -0.26 -16.60
C ASP A 500 22.59 0.31 -15.19
N TYR A 501 23.62 0.12 -14.38
CA TYR A 501 23.68 0.62 -13.00
C TYR A 501 24.25 2.04 -12.89
N ASP A 502 24.83 2.55 -13.98
CA ASP A 502 25.63 3.78 -14.00
C ASP A 502 24.86 4.97 -14.60
N THR A 503 24.00 4.73 -15.59
CA THR A 503 23.22 5.78 -16.24
C THR A 503 22.00 6.15 -15.43
N PHE A 504 21.93 7.42 -15.04
CA PHE A 504 20.74 8.01 -14.45
C PHE A 504 20.08 9.00 -15.42
N ILE A 505 18.76 8.88 -15.59
CA ILE A 505 17.94 9.80 -16.40
C ILE A 505 17.13 10.70 -15.46
N PRO A 506 17.40 12.02 -15.40
CA PRO A 506 16.59 12.96 -14.64
C PRO A 506 15.13 12.91 -15.07
N LEU A 507 14.21 12.78 -14.12
CA LEU A 507 12.78 12.96 -14.37
C LEU A 507 12.55 14.34 -15.00
N ASP A 508 11.99 14.34 -16.22
CA ASP A 508 11.60 15.59 -16.88
C ASP A 508 10.42 16.22 -16.13
N ARG A 509 10.73 17.25 -15.34
CA ARG A 509 9.71 17.96 -14.57
C ARG A 509 8.84 18.88 -15.42
N SER A 510 9.24 19.18 -16.65
CA SER A 510 8.44 19.98 -17.56
C SER A 510 7.21 19.22 -18.07
N ALA A 511 7.26 17.88 -18.09
CA ALA A 511 6.12 17.03 -18.38
C ALA A 511 5.06 17.03 -17.26
N PHE A 512 5.43 17.36 -16.01
CA PHE A 512 4.48 17.58 -14.90
C PHE A 512 3.82 18.98 -14.93
N ALA A 513 3.92 19.70 -16.06
CA ALA A 513 3.27 21.00 -16.22
C ALA A 513 1.78 20.91 -15.85
N LYS A 514 1.41 21.62 -14.78
CA LYS A 514 0.07 21.78 -14.17
C LYS A 514 -0.98 20.87 -14.82
N GLU A 515 -1.25 19.73 -14.19
CA GLU A 515 -2.48 18.98 -14.42
C GLU A 515 -3.63 20.00 -14.48
N LYS A 516 -4.24 20.12 -15.65
CA LYS A 516 -5.43 20.94 -15.81
C LYS A 516 -6.57 20.20 -15.11
N PRO A 517 -7.61 20.90 -14.66
CA PRO A 517 -8.77 20.24 -14.08
C PRO A 517 -9.28 19.16 -15.05
N GLY A 518 -9.17 17.91 -14.65
CA GLY A 518 -9.66 16.75 -15.38
C GLY A 518 -11.06 16.34 -14.93
N ILE A 519 -11.73 15.52 -15.74
CA ILE A 519 -12.96 14.83 -15.35
C ILE A 519 -12.78 13.35 -15.59
N ARG A 520 -13.20 12.56 -14.62
CA ARG A 520 -13.33 11.11 -14.75
C ARG A 520 -14.71 10.72 -14.27
N PHE A 521 -15.40 9.88 -15.02
CA PHE A 521 -16.64 9.26 -14.58
C PHE A 521 -16.72 7.85 -15.13
N THR A 522 -17.42 6.98 -14.43
CA THR A 522 -17.68 5.61 -14.89
C THR A 522 -19.15 5.48 -15.24
N GLU A 523 -19.41 4.86 -16.38
CA GLU A 523 -20.74 4.67 -16.93
C GLU A 523 -21.01 3.19 -17.18
N LYS A 524 -22.16 2.72 -16.69
CA LYS A 524 -22.61 1.35 -16.87
C LYS A 524 -23.78 1.33 -17.85
N MET A 525 -23.55 0.71 -19.01
CA MET A 525 -24.49 0.53 -20.11
C MET A 525 -25.06 -0.89 -20.08
N VAL A 526 -26.35 -1.05 -19.80
CA VAL A 526 -27.03 -2.36 -19.72
C VAL A 526 -28.12 -2.45 -20.78
N GLY A 527 -28.15 -3.52 -21.56
CA GLY A 527 -29.10 -3.65 -22.66
C GLY A 527 -29.20 -5.04 -23.27
N THR A 528 -29.85 -5.11 -24.43
CA THR A 528 -29.95 -6.33 -25.23
C THR A 528 -29.37 -6.13 -26.61
N PHE A 529 -28.67 -7.15 -27.10
CA PHE A 529 -28.08 -7.23 -28.43
C PHE A 529 -28.84 -8.23 -29.29
N TRP A 530 -29.03 -7.92 -30.56
CA TRP A 530 -29.55 -8.85 -31.57
C TRP A 530 -28.81 -8.68 -32.89
N THR A 531 -28.76 -9.75 -33.69
CA THR A 531 -28.12 -9.71 -35.02
C THR A 531 -29.07 -9.14 -36.08
N THR A 532 -28.51 -8.56 -37.15
CA THR A 532 -29.31 -8.09 -38.29
C THR A 532 -30.08 -9.22 -39.00
N LYS A 533 -29.57 -10.45 -38.92
CA LYS A 533 -30.18 -11.65 -39.53
C LYS A 533 -31.31 -12.26 -38.71
N ASN A 534 -31.34 -12.04 -37.39
CA ASN A 534 -32.36 -12.64 -36.53
C ASN A 534 -32.73 -11.70 -35.36
N LYS A 535 -33.78 -10.90 -35.55
CA LYS A 535 -34.25 -9.88 -34.59
C LYS A 535 -35.02 -10.46 -33.40
N SER A 536 -35.40 -11.75 -33.43
CA SER A 536 -36.18 -12.38 -32.35
C SER A 536 -35.32 -12.94 -31.21
N VAL A 537 -34.01 -13.06 -31.40
CA VAL A 537 -33.07 -13.55 -30.39
C VAL A 537 -32.34 -12.36 -29.79
N GLU A 538 -32.79 -11.92 -28.62
CA GLU A 538 -32.15 -10.88 -27.82
C GLU A 538 -31.22 -11.49 -26.78
N THR A 539 -29.98 -11.00 -26.71
CA THR A 539 -28.98 -11.44 -25.73
C THR A 539 -28.65 -10.30 -24.78
N PRO A 540 -28.70 -10.50 -23.46
CA PRO A 540 -28.28 -9.49 -22.49
C PRO A 540 -26.81 -9.13 -22.68
N CYS A 541 -26.52 -7.83 -22.68
CA CYS A 541 -25.18 -7.29 -22.81
C CYS A 541 -25.01 -6.09 -21.85
N GLU A 542 -23.83 -5.99 -21.27
CA GLU A 542 -23.48 -5.01 -20.25
C GLU A 542 -22.07 -4.50 -20.49
N PHE A 543 -21.87 -3.18 -20.43
CA PHE A 543 -20.57 -2.53 -20.58
C PHE A 543 -20.36 -1.56 -19.43
N THR A 544 -19.22 -1.64 -18.77
CA THR A 544 -18.78 -0.70 -17.74
C THR A 544 -17.55 0.02 -18.29
N VAL A 545 -17.70 1.32 -18.56
CA VAL A 545 -16.65 2.14 -19.18
C VAL A 545 -16.31 3.33 -18.29
N THR A 546 -15.03 3.58 -18.09
CA THR A 546 -14.51 4.78 -17.45
C THR A 546 -14.07 5.75 -18.53
N VAL A 547 -14.68 6.93 -18.54
CA VAL A 547 -14.30 8.06 -19.38
C VAL A 547 -13.39 8.97 -18.58
N GLU A 548 -12.28 9.39 -19.18
CA GLU A 548 -11.34 10.32 -18.56
C GLU A 548 -10.82 11.37 -19.55
N SER A 549 -10.74 12.61 -19.07
CA SER A 549 -10.04 13.70 -19.71
C SER A 549 -9.20 14.42 -18.67
N ASP A 550 -7.92 14.61 -18.95
CA ASP A 550 -6.98 15.34 -18.10
C ASP A 550 -7.05 16.86 -18.33
N ASP A 551 -7.94 17.32 -19.24
CA ASP A 551 -8.16 18.72 -19.56
C ASP A 551 -9.64 18.96 -19.92
N VAL A 552 -10.45 19.25 -18.89
CA VAL A 552 -11.89 19.51 -19.04
C VAL A 552 -12.14 20.74 -19.89
N GLU A 553 -11.31 21.78 -19.78
CA GLU A 553 -11.49 22.99 -20.58
C GLU A 553 -11.26 22.70 -22.06
N HIS A 554 -10.22 21.93 -22.42
CA HIS A 554 -10.00 21.50 -23.80
C HIS A 554 -11.14 20.60 -24.30
N MET A 555 -11.56 19.62 -23.49
CA MET A 555 -12.70 18.77 -23.83
C MET A 555 -13.99 19.57 -24.08
N ILE A 556 -14.28 20.61 -23.29
CA ILE A 556 -15.51 21.39 -23.47
C ILE A 556 -15.38 22.41 -24.61
N ASN A 557 -14.20 22.95 -24.88
CA ASN A 557 -14.06 24.08 -25.80
C ASN A 557 -13.47 23.74 -27.17
N CYS A 558 -12.85 22.57 -27.35
CA CYS A 558 -12.24 22.15 -28.60
C CYS A 558 -13.02 21.00 -29.24
N ASP A 559 -13.53 21.21 -30.45
CA ASP A 559 -14.12 20.17 -31.30
C ASP A 559 -13.01 19.14 -31.65
N PRO A 560 -13.20 17.82 -31.43
CA PRO A 560 -14.46 17.10 -31.27
C PRO A 560 -15.12 17.08 -29.90
N HIS A 561 -14.56 17.64 -28.84
CA HIS A 561 -14.99 17.44 -27.45
C HIS A 561 -14.77 16.00 -26.94
N ALA A 562 -13.59 15.45 -27.23
CA ALA A 562 -13.28 14.06 -26.96
C ALA A 562 -12.62 13.83 -25.59
N ALA A 563 -12.87 12.64 -25.04
CA ALA A 563 -12.21 12.07 -23.88
C ALA A 563 -11.80 10.62 -24.17
N LYS A 564 -10.80 10.12 -23.45
CA LYS A 564 -10.39 8.72 -23.53
C LYS A 564 -11.36 7.86 -22.74
N MET A 565 -11.52 6.62 -23.17
CA MET A 565 -12.41 5.66 -22.52
C MET A 565 -11.76 4.28 -22.46
N SER A 566 -11.85 3.65 -21.29
CA SER A 566 -11.39 2.27 -21.03
C SER A 566 -12.46 1.52 -20.24
N GLY A 567 -12.39 0.20 -20.17
CA GLY A 567 -13.37 -0.58 -19.41
C GLY A 567 -13.53 -2.01 -19.88
N THR A 568 -14.70 -2.60 -19.58
CA THR A 568 -15.00 -3.99 -19.89
C THR A 568 -16.46 -4.15 -20.31
N GLY A 569 -16.79 -5.22 -21.04
CA GLY A 569 -18.17 -5.56 -21.31
C GLY A 569 -18.42 -7.05 -21.49
N THR A 570 -19.61 -7.49 -21.11
CA THR A 570 -20.11 -8.86 -21.30
C THR A 570 -21.22 -8.85 -22.33
N CYS A 571 -21.19 -9.80 -23.25
CA CYS A 571 -22.24 -9.99 -24.25
C CYS A 571 -22.09 -11.40 -24.83
N ALA A 572 -22.90 -12.35 -24.35
CA ALA A 572 -22.72 -13.77 -24.66
C ALA A 572 -22.83 -14.09 -26.16
N ALA A 573 -23.54 -13.24 -26.92
CA ALA A 573 -23.65 -13.35 -28.38
C ALA A 573 -22.36 -12.95 -29.12
N LEU A 574 -21.50 -12.15 -28.50
CA LEU A 574 -20.23 -11.68 -29.06
C LEU A 574 -19.04 -12.49 -28.54
N SER A 575 -19.04 -12.78 -27.23
CA SER A 575 -17.97 -13.51 -26.55
C SER A 575 -18.53 -14.29 -25.37
N ALA A 576 -18.06 -15.53 -25.20
CA ALA A 576 -18.42 -16.38 -24.05
C ALA A 576 -17.82 -15.87 -22.72
N THR A 577 -16.88 -14.93 -22.79
CA THR A 577 -16.22 -14.29 -21.65
C THR A 577 -16.27 -12.77 -21.77
N PRO A 578 -16.03 -12.02 -20.67
CA PRO A 578 -15.90 -10.57 -20.72
C PRO A 578 -14.86 -10.13 -21.77
N MET A 579 -15.14 -9.00 -22.41
CA MET A 579 -14.31 -8.33 -23.41
C MET A 579 -13.74 -7.06 -22.79
N THR A 580 -12.51 -6.70 -23.15
CA THR A 580 -11.87 -5.46 -22.73
C THR A 580 -12.17 -4.35 -23.74
N VAL A 581 -12.42 -3.15 -23.26
CA VAL A 581 -12.56 -1.92 -24.06
C VAL A 581 -11.19 -1.29 -24.20
N THR A 582 -10.66 -1.26 -25.42
CA THR A 582 -9.40 -0.59 -25.78
C THR A 582 -9.68 0.49 -26.82
N ASP A 583 -8.80 1.51 -26.87
CA ASP A 583 -8.89 2.65 -27.81
C ASP A 583 -10.29 3.31 -27.81
N GLY A 584 -10.88 3.43 -26.61
CA GLY A 584 -12.18 4.05 -26.45
C GLY A 584 -12.10 5.56 -26.58
N HIS A 585 -12.99 6.12 -27.39
CA HIS A 585 -13.21 7.55 -27.54
C HIS A 585 -14.64 7.88 -27.18
N PHE A 586 -14.79 8.78 -26.22
CA PHE A 586 -16.04 9.39 -25.84
C PHE A 586 -16.08 10.82 -26.39
N GLN A 587 -17.20 11.23 -26.97
CA GLN A 587 -17.38 12.57 -27.50
C GLN A 587 -18.67 13.17 -26.95
N ILE A 588 -18.59 14.35 -26.32
CA ILE A 588 -19.78 15.09 -25.90
C ILE A 588 -20.21 16.07 -27.00
N MET A 589 -21.50 16.43 -27.01
CA MET A 589 -22.00 17.53 -27.86
C MET A 589 -21.76 17.37 -29.37
N SER A 590 -21.63 16.13 -29.86
CA SER A 590 -21.54 15.86 -31.30
C SER A 590 -22.84 16.25 -31.99
N GLN A 591 -22.78 16.82 -33.19
CA GLN A 591 -23.98 17.22 -33.90
C GLN A 591 -24.63 15.99 -34.56
N SER A 592 -25.90 15.73 -34.24
CA SER A 592 -26.61 14.61 -34.85
C SER A 592 -26.72 14.80 -36.36
N THR A 593 -26.45 13.73 -37.11
CA THR A 593 -26.65 13.68 -38.56
C THR A 593 -28.08 13.28 -38.95
N GLU A 594 -28.83 12.69 -38.01
CA GLU A 594 -30.21 12.20 -38.23
C GLU A 594 -31.26 13.16 -37.66
N HIS A 595 -30.93 13.95 -36.62
CA HIS A 595 -31.86 14.84 -35.93
C HIS A 595 -31.35 16.29 -35.88
N ILE A 596 -32.02 17.18 -36.60
CA ILE A 596 -31.73 18.63 -36.56
C ILE A 596 -31.99 19.13 -35.13
N ASP A 597 -31.03 19.89 -34.59
CA ASP A 597 -31.03 20.49 -33.23
C ASP A 597 -30.80 19.52 -32.04
N THR A 598 -30.45 18.26 -32.28
CA THR A 598 -30.07 17.32 -31.21
C THR A 598 -28.54 17.18 -31.09
N LYS A 599 -28.05 17.13 -29.85
CA LYS A 599 -26.64 16.81 -29.55
C LYS A 599 -26.51 15.34 -29.18
N GLU A 600 -25.40 14.73 -29.52
CA GLU A 600 -25.12 13.31 -29.28
C GLU A 600 -23.95 13.14 -28.31
N LEU A 601 -24.05 12.15 -27.42
CA LEU A 601 -22.89 11.53 -26.81
C LEU A 601 -22.50 10.33 -27.67
N LEU A 602 -21.29 10.37 -28.21
CA LEU A 602 -20.76 9.32 -29.06
C LEU A 602 -19.78 8.47 -28.27
N TYR A 603 -20.02 7.16 -28.29
CA TYR A 603 -19.14 6.15 -27.70
C TYR A 603 -18.56 5.35 -28.85
N THR A 604 -17.25 5.43 -29.07
CA THR A 604 -16.55 4.60 -30.05
C THR A 604 -15.53 3.77 -29.30
N MET A 605 -15.54 2.45 -29.48
CA MET A 605 -14.59 1.57 -28.80
C MET A 605 -14.31 0.28 -29.56
N ILE A 606 -13.15 -0.31 -29.26
CA ILE A 606 -12.80 -1.66 -29.70
C ILE A 606 -13.00 -2.61 -28.52
N LEU A 607 -13.87 -3.60 -28.73
CA LEU A 607 -14.09 -4.69 -27.79
C LEU A 607 -13.20 -5.86 -28.17
N THR A 608 -12.28 -6.23 -27.29
CA THR A 608 -11.34 -7.32 -27.51
C THR A 608 -11.73 -8.51 -26.65
N GLY A 609 -12.17 -9.59 -27.30
CA GLY A 609 -12.51 -10.87 -26.67
C GLY A 609 -11.35 -11.87 -26.69
N ILE A 610 -11.61 -13.10 -26.24
CA ILE A 610 -10.62 -14.20 -26.24
C ILE A 610 -10.22 -14.58 -27.68
N ARG A 611 -8.94 -14.96 -27.86
CA ARG A 611 -8.27 -15.25 -29.16
C ARG A 611 -8.10 -14.05 -30.10
N GLY A 612 -7.96 -12.84 -29.56
CA GLY A 612 -7.68 -11.62 -30.35
C GLY A 612 -8.83 -11.19 -31.26
N LYS A 613 -10.04 -11.72 -31.03
CA LYS A 613 -11.23 -11.31 -31.78
C LYS A 613 -11.63 -9.91 -31.31
N THR A 614 -11.55 -8.96 -32.23
CA THR A 614 -11.97 -7.58 -32.00
C THR A 614 -13.34 -7.30 -32.62
N PHE A 615 -14.09 -6.44 -31.96
CA PHE A 615 -15.35 -5.90 -32.46
C PHE A 615 -15.32 -4.38 -32.33
N SER A 616 -15.69 -3.67 -33.38
CA SER A 616 -15.89 -2.21 -33.27
C SER A 616 -17.30 -1.96 -32.77
N PHE A 617 -17.43 -1.18 -31.70
CA PHE A 617 -18.69 -0.69 -31.17
C PHE A 617 -18.77 0.82 -31.39
N ARG A 618 -19.89 1.26 -31.97
CA ARG A 618 -20.28 2.67 -32.04
C ARG A 618 -21.66 2.82 -31.42
N GLY A 619 -21.74 3.52 -30.30
CA GLY A 619 -22.97 3.83 -29.57
C GLY A 619 -23.28 5.32 -29.61
N ILE A 620 -24.55 5.66 -29.73
CA ILE A 620 -25.04 7.04 -29.77
C ILE A 620 -26.11 7.19 -28.69
N ASN A 621 -25.92 8.18 -27.83
CA ASN A 621 -26.94 8.64 -26.89
C ASN A 621 -27.41 10.04 -27.30
N LEU A 622 -28.72 10.21 -27.47
CA LEU A 622 -29.31 11.49 -27.88
C LEU A 622 -29.54 12.37 -26.66
N LEU A 623 -28.97 13.57 -26.68
CA LEU A 623 -29.10 14.60 -25.68
C LEU A 623 -30.10 15.64 -26.20
N ASP A 624 -31.35 15.55 -25.73
CA ASP A 624 -32.39 16.53 -26.07
C ASP A 624 -32.09 17.87 -25.38
N ILE A 625 -31.50 18.80 -26.12
CA ILE A 625 -31.36 20.18 -25.67
C ILE A 625 -32.70 20.88 -25.88
N TYR A 626 -33.44 21.12 -24.80
CA TYR A 626 -34.52 22.10 -24.84
C TYR A 626 -33.93 23.50 -25.07
N SER A 627 -33.91 23.97 -26.32
CA SER A 627 -33.75 25.39 -26.64
C SER A 627 -34.77 25.78 -27.72
N PRO A 628 -35.68 26.74 -27.47
CA PRO A 628 -36.62 27.18 -28.49
C PRO A 628 -35.91 28.07 -29.53
N VAL A 629 -36.24 27.78 -30.79
CA VAL A 629 -35.69 28.21 -32.09
C VAL A 629 -35.59 29.73 -32.36
N THR A 630 -35.66 30.63 -31.37
CA THR A 630 -35.67 32.09 -31.64
C THR A 630 -34.92 32.99 -30.65
N THR A 631 -33.88 32.51 -29.95
CA THR A 631 -33.04 33.40 -29.14
C THR A 631 -31.82 33.89 -29.93
N LYS A 632 -31.83 35.17 -30.34
CA LYS A 632 -30.63 35.88 -30.80
C LYS A 632 -29.55 35.81 -29.70
N LYS A 633 -28.28 35.64 -30.10
CA LYS A 633 -27.12 35.82 -29.21
C LYS A 633 -27.22 37.20 -28.54
N GLY A 634 -27.61 37.23 -27.27
CA GLY A 634 -27.59 38.41 -26.42
C GLY A 634 -26.55 38.21 -25.34
N HIS A 635 -25.65 39.17 -25.17
CA HIS A 635 -24.74 39.20 -24.02
C HIS A 635 -25.54 39.29 -22.71
N PHE A 636 -24.99 38.69 -21.66
CA PHE A 636 -25.56 38.72 -20.32
C PHE A 636 -25.68 40.16 -19.82
N ASP A 637 -26.91 40.64 -19.64
CA ASP A 637 -27.22 41.96 -19.10
C ASP A 637 -27.38 41.84 -17.58
N LEU A 638 -26.42 42.42 -16.84
CA LEU A 638 -26.36 42.39 -15.37
C LEU A 638 -27.52 43.15 -14.70
N ASP A 639 -28.18 44.05 -15.44
CA ASP A 639 -29.26 44.89 -14.92
C ASP A 639 -30.66 44.37 -15.29
N ALA A 640 -30.75 43.18 -15.92
CA ALA A 640 -32.01 42.60 -16.32
C ALA A 640 -32.87 42.21 -15.08
N PRO A 641 -34.17 42.56 -15.06
CA PRO A 641 -35.04 42.21 -13.94
C PRO A 641 -35.17 40.68 -13.80
N PRO A 642 -35.31 40.14 -12.57
CA PRO A 642 -35.36 38.70 -12.33
C PRO A 642 -36.47 38.03 -13.16
N ARG A 643 -36.13 36.98 -13.91
CA ARG A 643 -37.16 36.20 -14.63
C ARG A 643 -38.15 35.60 -13.63
N VAL A 644 -39.43 35.88 -13.85
CA VAL A 644 -40.52 35.27 -13.08
C VAL A 644 -40.59 33.77 -13.42
N LYS A 645 -40.16 32.91 -12.48
CA LYS A 645 -40.16 31.46 -12.65
C LYS A 645 -41.61 30.94 -12.67
N ARG A 646 -41.92 30.06 -13.63
CA ARG A 646 -43.19 29.30 -13.62
C ARG A 646 -43.20 28.32 -12.42
N PRO A 647 -44.31 28.16 -11.70
CA PRO A 647 -44.40 27.20 -10.61
C PRO A 647 -44.30 25.76 -11.14
N LEU A 648 -43.46 24.96 -10.49
CA LEU A 648 -43.37 23.51 -10.74
C LEU A 648 -44.65 22.83 -10.22
N ARG A 649 -45.30 22.00 -11.05
CA ARG A 649 -46.45 21.19 -10.63
C ARG A 649 -45.98 20.01 -9.80
N LEU A 650 -45.92 20.19 -8.47
CA LEU A 650 -45.40 19.19 -7.52
C LEU A 650 -46.47 18.33 -6.85
N ASN A 651 -47.75 18.39 -7.29
CA ASN A 651 -48.88 17.63 -6.72
C ASN A 651 -48.89 17.60 -5.17
N GLY A 652 -48.53 18.71 -4.52
CA GLY A 652 -48.60 18.88 -3.06
C GLY A 652 -47.43 18.32 -2.24
N LYS A 653 -46.35 17.80 -2.86
CA LYS A 653 -45.17 17.29 -2.13
C LYS A 653 -43.98 18.24 -2.25
N ASN A 654 -43.54 18.78 -1.12
CA ASN A 654 -42.39 19.68 -1.05
C ASN A 654 -41.09 18.88 -1.22
N PRO A 655 -40.09 19.41 -1.96
CA PRO A 655 -38.81 18.74 -2.10
C PRO A 655 -38.02 18.78 -0.79
N GLU A 656 -37.28 17.71 -0.52
CA GLU A 656 -36.34 17.63 0.59
C GLU A 656 -35.04 18.34 0.17
N VAL A 657 -34.52 19.24 1.00
CA VAL A 657 -33.28 19.98 0.70
C VAL A 657 -32.18 19.49 1.63
N HIS A 658 -31.10 18.99 1.06
CA HIS A 658 -29.90 18.58 1.76
C HIS A 658 -28.78 19.57 1.47
N ARG A 659 -28.03 19.96 2.50
CA ARG A 659 -26.85 20.82 2.35
C ARG A 659 -25.63 19.99 2.70
N CYS A 660 -24.63 19.98 1.83
CA CYS A 660 -23.34 19.35 2.09
C CYS A 660 -22.23 20.35 1.83
N VAL A 661 -21.18 20.30 2.64
CA VAL A 661 -20.00 21.14 2.50
C VAL A 661 -18.88 20.29 1.91
N THR A 662 -18.33 20.70 0.78
CA THR A 662 -17.24 20.01 0.08
C THR A 662 -15.90 20.19 0.81
N LYS A 663 -14.89 19.39 0.47
CA LYS A 663 -13.54 19.46 1.10
C LYS A 663 -12.89 20.84 0.97
N ASP A 664 -13.18 21.58 -0.10
CA ASP A 664 -12.76 22.97 -0.33
C ASP A 664 -13.70 24.02 0.29
N LYS A 665 -14.61 23.60 1.17
CA LYS A 665 -15.55 24.42 1.95
C LYS A 665 -16.66 25.10 1.15
N PHE A 666 -16.96 24.65 -0.07
CA PHE A 666 -18.15 25.09 -0.79
C PHE A 666 -19.42 24.41 -0.27
N GLU A 667 -20.48 25.18 -0.02
CA GLU A 667 -21.77 24.66 0.42
C GLU A 667 -22.63 24.31 -0.80
N LEU A 668 -22.80 23.03 -1.07
CA LEU A 668 -23.69 22.51 -2.10
C LEU A 668 -25.09 22.30 -1.52
N ARG A 669 -26.11 22.75 -2.28
CA ARG A 669 -27.52 22.56 -1.95
C ARG A 669 -28.14 21.53 -2.89
N LEU A 670 -28.28 20.31 -2.40
CA LEU A 670 -28.96 19.22 -3.08
C LEU A 670 -30.46 19.28 -2.81
N THR A 671 -31.29 19.15 -3.85
CA THR A 671 -32.75 19.18 -3.72
C THR A 671 -33.32 17.87 -4.25
N ARG A 672 -33.90 17.07 -3.37
CA ARG A 672 -34.48 15.76 -3.66
C ARG A 672 -35.98 15.91 -3.89
N PHE A 673 -36.44 15.40 -5.04
CA PHE A 673 -37.85 15.39 -5.42
C PHE A 673 -38.38 13.95 -5.36
N GLU A 674 -39.61 13.77 -4.85
CA GLU A 674 -40.24 12.45 -4.78
C GLU A 674 -40.79 12.05 -6.16
N GLY A 675 -40.08 11.13 -6.83
CA GLY A 675 -40.32 10.78 -8.23
C GLY A 675 -41.40 9.72 -8.47
N GLY A 676 -42.62 9.89 -7.96
CA GLY A 676 -43.76 8.99 -8.27
C GLY A 676 -43.43 7.48 -8.26
N LYS A 677 -43.98 6.69 -9.21
CA LYS A 677 -43.69 5.24 -9.36
C LYS A 677 -42.27 4.90 -9.88
N LYS A 678 -41.39 5.90 -10.03
CA LYS A 678 -40.10 5.76 -10.73
C LYS A 678 -38.87 5.93 -9.83
N GLY A 679 -39.05 6.01 -8.51
CA GLY A 679 -37.94 6.18 -7.55
C GLY A 679 -37.43 7.63 -7.46
N PRO A 680 -36.50 7.91 -6.53
CA PRO A 680 -35.99 9.26 -6.29
C PRO A 680 -35.10 9.75 -7.45
N VAL A 681 -35.23 11.02 -7.81
CA VAL A 681 -34.41 11.69 -8.84
C VAL A 681 -33.59 12.79 -8.19
N VAL A 682 -32.26 12.76 -8.38
CA VAL A 682 -31.34 13.82 -7.97
C VAL A 682 -31.02 14.69 -9.18
N MET A 683 -31.20 16.01 -9.07
CA MET A 683 -30.76 16.96 -10.10
C MET A 683 -29.53 17.71 -9.60
N PHE A 684 -28.42 17.61 -10.34
CA PHE A 684 -27.29 18.52 -10.21
C PHE A 684 -27.49 19.71 -11.14
N HIS A 685 -27.21 20.93 -10.64
CA HIS A 685 -27.20 22.11 -11.51
C HIS A 685 -26.00 22.01 -12.47
N GLY A 686 -26.28 21.74 -13.75
CA GLY A 686 -25.26 21.71 -14.82
C GLY A 686 -25.45 20.58 -15.82
N VAL A 687 -26.03 19.44 -15.40
CA VAL A 687 -26.33 18.31 -16.30
C VAL A 687 -27.60 17.64 -15.78
N GLY A 688 -28.74 17.94 -16.40
CA GLY A 688 -30.01 17.32 -16.04
C GLY A 688 -30.72 16.86 -17.30
N ASP A 689 -30.59 15.58 -17.65
CA ASP A 689 -31.43 14.95 -18.65
C ASP A 689 -32.65 14.30 -17.97
N LYS A 690 -33.84 14.61 -18.49
CA LYS A 690 -35.08 13.87 -18.24
C LYS A 690 -35.46 13.22 -19.56
N SER A 691 -34.81 12.13 -19.94
CA SER A 691 -35.13 11.45 -21.19
C SER A 691 -36.27 10.46 -20.97
N GLN A 692 -37.46 10.84 -21.44
CA GLN A 692 -38.68 10.00 -21.38
C GLN A 692 -38.72 8.88 -22.43
N ARG A 693 -37.71 8.75 -23.30
CA ARG A 693 -37.49 7.61 -24.22
C ARG A 693 -36.09 7.75 -24.81
N ILE A 694 -35.11 7.00 -24.32
CA ILE A 694 -33.82 6.90 -24.98
C ILE A 694 -33.88 5.71 -25.95
N LEU A 695 -33.89 5.98 -27.25
CA LEU A 695 -33.76 4.98 -28.31
C LEU A 695 -32.29 4.96 -28.77
N MET A 696 -31.47 4.15 -28.12
CA MET A 696 -30.07 3.98 -28.48
C MET A 696 -29.91 2.87 -29.52
N LYS A 697 -29.12 3.10 -30.56
CA LYS A 697 -28.69 2.08 -31.53
C LYS A 697 -27.17 2.01 -31.49
N GLY A 698 -26.64 0.93 -30.92
CA GLY A 698 -25.23 0.58 -31.08
C GLY A 698 -25.05 -0.31 -32.31
N GLN A 699 -24.05 -0.06 -33.16
CA GLN A 699 -23.65 -1.01 -34.21
C GLN A 699 -22.36 -1.71 -33.80
N VAL A 700 -22.40 -3.04 -33.76
CA VAL A 700 -21.21 -3.87 -33.58
C VAL A 700 -20.86 -4.49 -34.92
N SER A 701 -19.66 -4.22 -35.46
CA SER A 701 -19.23 -4.77 -36.74
C SER A 701 -17.89 -5.50 -36.63
N LYS A 702 -17.82 -6.63 -37.35
CA LYS A 702 -16.58 -7.29 -37.76
C LYS A 702 -16.58 -7.32 -39.29
N ASN A 703 -15.44 -7.09 -39.93
CA ASN A 703 -15.28 -7.57 -41.30
C ASN A 703 -15.57 -9.08 -41.35
N PRO A 704 -16.46 -9.65 -42.19
CA PRO A 704 -17.79 -9.21 -42.66
C PRO A 704 -18.98 -10.11 -42.16
N PHE A 705 -18.86 -10.90 -41.07
CA PHE A 705 -19.85 -11.96 -40.76
C PHE A 705 -20.82 -11.76 -39.57
N ALA A 706 -20.69 -10.71 -38.77
CA ALA A 706 -21.66 -10.40 -37.71
C ALA A 706 -21.85 -8.89 -37.56
N THR A 707 -22.96 -8.37 -38.08
CA THR A 707 -23.47 -7.03 -37.80
C THR A 707 -24.71 -7.16 -36.93
N GLY A 708 -24.78 -6.39 -35.86
CA GLY A 708 -25.90 -6.41 -34.92
C GLY A 708 -26.19 -5.05 -34.33
N SER A 709 -27.36 -4.93 -33.72
CA SER A 709 -27.79 -3.72 -33.04
C SER A 709 -27.98 -3.99 -31.55
N MET A 710 -27.68 -2.99 -30.72
CA MET A 710 -27.93 -3.02 -29.28
C MET A 710 -28.83 -1.86 -28.88
N ARG A 711 -29.81 -2.14 -28.01
CA ARG A 711 -30.54 -1.12 -27.21
C ARG A 711 -30.06 -1.23 -25.78
N TYR A 712 -29.70 -0.12 -25.17
CA TYR A 712 -29.21 -0.09 -23.79
C TYR A 712 -29.76 1.12 -23.03
N THR A 713 -29.69 1.03 -21.71
CA THR A 713 -29.89 2.11 -20.76
C THR A 713 -28.56 2.37 -20.08
N SER A 714 -28.29 3.63 -19.73
CA SER A 714 -27.01 4.01 -19.16
C SER A 714 -27.17 4.72 -17.82
N VAL A 715 -26.28 4.43 -16.88
CA VAL A 715 -26.20 5.07 -15.56
C VAL A 715 -24.79 5.60 -15.37
N CYS A 716 -24.67 6.90 -15.12
CA CYS A 716 -23.39 7.60 -14.94
C CYS A 716 -23.10 7.80 -13.44
N TYR A 717 -21.85 7.52 -13.06
CA TYR A 717 -21.30 7.67 -11.73
C TYR A 717 -20.08 8.60 -11.82
N THR A 718 -20.20 9.79 -11.24
CA THR A 718 -19.16 10.85 -11.25
C THR A 718 -18.27 10.78 -10.03
#